data_AF-A0A1W2B4U0-F1
#
_entry.id   AF-A0A1W2B4U0-F1
#
_cell.length_a   1.000
_cell.length_b   1.000
_cell.length_c   1.000
_cell.angle_alpha   90.00
_cell.angle_beta   90.00
_cell.angle_gamma   90.00
#
_symmetry.space_group_name_H-M   'P 1'
#
loop_
_entity.id
_entity.type
_entity.pdbx_description
1 polymer ?
#
loop_
_entity_poly.entity_id
_entity_poly.type
_entity_poly.pdbx_seq_one_letter_code
_entity_poly.pdbx_strand_id
1 'polypeptide(L)'
;MGYEIVKYDPSCIWDNNSSYYPVFVIIRRKLYRVQKWNELFQLLLFSYCYRTDNMELVRKAAGSLKYSYRNKAFIQSGVEESAIFSKFAPYLYVRSFFPLCVNCGFLDDINEFVEDSELNVYLVRCDQNDEVQSYKEAIDSFVRDYKDEYGINSGSTKHLIAHINGKVLSNREKFFRRIVKEFNSHLLIGDIVINDEEELILKSFMKEAISNIIQESSISHEEVFAFGLVYVARKCYETKTYWPYLESEYSIKIPANCQSKINDEFRSIMCGKKKLYDNTQTSFIQNICMHAFICDRCSDQLFNYLFDFWRIDLSKSIENVSDDFGNNLFDILIDEISEGAQNVMVHTMMALKLNPGGCKNRLRRLLKMIDKSFWYDADYSESTNRITRLFETWKKSSTSSFYKEYHRSEKERKRGRGEKLLSSPVIIYKPSDNGFKVLLPQQLLRHCSEDERPIWTITIGSESRSVEPTLLQGKFLFTNETDIRIRPDQLFEDIEVELKSDKRSYYRRVIRSTDVRFFNSKFRNIEAIADCLSKDVSCVFTVKGCKLRFITDAKVDVYDNLSEYDVYSFALAEGDIILFPDNKAIAVGRSLNEGILNDRSTHGAYVLYDEERYAITASLDKVFFKANRSKINGTSIKVIKNGDQVYFGRVVDKEYIGFKLSELVEENYGYIFDLKNYIAEDGLYRIELDIPRIGIRTYKFCYIDGFDYQYIGAPYIFKPTGRIAFPRELAIVAEDELIFEDDIQILEFSLDEDSRNGNSYVKDHKLNLRYDFDEECIAIQFDLPVLYWKYASVEQWNINKPQDMMRKRLPKHIYVSGDLDFESSIMFISQADDLEESEIHINQDKDTGLYYFRSLDINSFLNRERLKRSLYIKVNDKSEHFFDITCRSEVRSAELSGDFNKNVIYGYFDVYGDSEYVVTVEHKGVRIEEDVPLKDGKFEISCELEQGDYSVHVYEIEEDDSGFDAIAVEIGVYKLSLIDLRCFEGETIDIKSIKNRNRQLSDLSFVGRYCITNLKLIDYNRDIGDGELYSWIHNPDDNQEMSSFVYYEGQFGFVKRDTGKFVNISKAIVVFDNYKNTNEVLINLFIDGIYNGLEYSPDKAILQPDASKMSRYERKRRIMIDDDLYKICVKIGGVR
;
A
#
# COMPACT_ATOMS: atom_id res chain seq x y z
N MET A 1 46.45 11.98 -21.80
CA MET A 1 46.94 10.60 -21.64
C MET A 1 45.77 9.71 -22.00
N GLY A 2 45.94 8.73 -22.88
CA GLY A 2 44.82 7.94 -23.41
C GLY A 2 45.09 6.44 -23.25
N TYR A 3 44.03 5.69 -22.93
CA TYR A 3 44.05 4.24 -22.95
C TYR A 3 44.03 3.78 -24.41
N GLU A 4 45.15 3.23 -24.88
CA GLU A 4 45.25 2.66 -26.22
C GLU A 4 44.97 1.15 -26.17
N ILE A 5 44.01 0.68 -26.98
CA ILE A 5 43.79 -0.75 -27.23
C ILE A 5 44.69 -1.14 -28.38
N VAL A 6 45.79 -1.82 -28.08
CA VAL A 6 46.77 -2.24 -29.08
C VAL A 6 46.56 -3.69 -29.44
N LYS A 7 46.49 -3.98 -30.75
CA LYS A 7 46.58 -5.35 -31.27
C LYS A 7 47.98 -5.88 -31.03
N TYR A 8 48.08 -6.86 -30.14
CA TYR A 8 49.35 -7.40 -29.65
C TYR A 8 49.80 -8.58 -30.51
N ASP A 9 51.08 -8.58 -30.87
CA ASP A 9 51.70 -9.67 -31.63
C ASP A 9 51.73 -10.94 -30.76
N PRO A 10 51.06 -12.03 -31.20
CA PRO A 10 51.01 -13.25 -30.39
C PRO A 10 52.37 -13.90 -30.14
N SER A 11 53.37 -13.66 -30.99
CA SER A 11 54.74 -14.17 -30.80
C SER A 11 55.44 -13.61 -29.55
N CYS A 12 54.93 -12.50 -28.98
CA CYS A 12 55.48 -11.85 -27.79
C CYS A 12 54.72 -12.15 -26.48
N ILE A 13 53.74 -13.07 -26.48
CA ILE A 13 52.85 -13.36 -25.32
C ILE A 13 53.58 -13.71 -24.00
N TRP A 14 54.86 -14.07 -24.07
CA TRP A 14 55.67 -14.51 -22.92
C TRP A 14 56.50 -13.40 -22.26
N ASP A 15 56.61 -12.21 -22.85
CA ASP A 15 57.33 -11.08 -22.27
C ASP A 15 56.46 -10.32 -21.25
N ASN A 16 56.76 -10.53 -19.96
CA ASN A 16 56.07 -9.90 -18.83
C ASN A 16 56.39 -8.39 -18.69
N ASN A 17 55.92 -7.56 -19.63
CA ASN A 17 55.88 -6.10 -19.47
C ASN A 17 54.66 -5.69 -18.62
N SER A 18 54.94 -5.08 -17.46
CA SER A 18 53.99 -4.90 -16.34
C SER A 18 52.90 -3.83 -16.53
N SER A 19 52.78 -3.24 -17.72
CA SER A 19 51.89 -2.10 -18.02
C SER A 19 50.71 -2.42 -18.95
N TYR A 20 50.56 -3.68 -19.39
CA TYR A 20 49.50 -4.10 -20.31
C TYR A 20 48.65 -5.26 -19.76
N TYR A 21 47.33 -5.15 -19.94
CA TYR A 21 46.35 -6.16 -19.53
C TYR A 21 45.52 -6.62 -20.73
N PRO A 22 45.24 -7.93 -20.89
CA PRO A 22 44.38 -8.43 -21.95
C PRO A 22 42.93 -8.08 -21.63
N VAL A 23 42.23 -7.56 -22.63
CA VAL A 23 40.81 -7.17 -22.50
C VAL A 23 39.94 -7.93 -23.48
N PHE A 24 40.40 -8.13 -24.71
CA PHE A 24 39.70 -8.90 -25.73
C PHE A 24 40.63 -9.82 -26.50
N VAL A 25 40.14 -10.98 -26.91
CA VAL A 25 40.83 -11.91 -27.80
C VAL A 25 39.87 -12.46 -28.83
N ILE A 26 40.25 -12.37 -30.11
CA ILE A 26 39.53 -13.03 -31.21
C ILE A 26 40.21 -14.38 -31.47
N ILE A 27 39.44 -15.46 -31.49
CA ILE A 27 39.87 -16.76 -32.02
C ILE A 27 38.90 -17.17 -33.13
N ARG A 28 39.38 -17.33 -34.36
CA ARG A 28 38.55 -17.76 -35.52
C ARG A 28 37.25 -16.93 -35.63
N ARG A 29 37.39 -15.59 -35.63
CA ARG A 29 36.29 -14.61 -35.71
C ARG A 29 35.27 -14.62 -34.55
N LYS A 30 35.59 -15.29 -33.44
CA LYS A 30 34.81 -15.21 -32.19
C LYS A 30 35.55 -14.32 -31.18
N LEU A 31 34.89 -13.28 -30.71
CA LEU A 31 35.42 -12.32 -29.73
C LEU A 31 35.15 -12.82 -28.30
N TYR A 32 36.20 -12.88 -27.47
CA TYR A 32 36.14 -13.25 -26.07
C TYR A 32 36.64 -12.09 -25.20
N ARG A 33 35.93 -11.75 -24.13
CA ARG A 33 36.43 -10.83 -23.12
C ARG A 33 37.31 -11.59 -22.12
N VAL A 34 38.46 -11.02 -21.79
CA VAL A 34 39.42 -11.54 -20.81
C VAL A 34 39.68 -10.44 -19.78
N GLN A 35 39.93 -10.77 -18.52
CA GLN A 35 40.32 -9.79 -17.50
C GLN A 35 41.76 -10.00 -17.00
N LYS A 36 42.32 -11.20 -17.17
CA LYS A 36 43.65 -11.58 -16.68
C LYS A 36 44.38 -12.46 -17.67
N TRP A 37 45.70 -12.33 -17.76
CA TRP A 37 46.57 -13.21 -18.56
C TRP A 37 46.32 -14.71 -18.33
N ASN A 38 46.04 -15.13 -17.09
CA ASN A 38 45.70 -16.53 -16.77
C ASN A 38 44.44 -17.03 -17.48
N GLU A 39 43.42 -16.19 -17.66
CA GLU A 39 42.17 -16.54 -18.35
C GLU A 39 42.42 -16.69 -19.86
N LEU A 40 43.26 -15.83 -20.45
CA LEU A 40 43.72 -15.98 -21.83
C LEU A 40 44.47 -17.32 -22.02
N PHE A 41 45.42 -17.63 -21.15
CA PHE A 41 46.15 -18.90 -21.24
C PHE A 41 45.25 -20.13 -21.10
N GLN A 42 44.23 -20.09 -20.23
CA GLN A 42 43.23 -21.17 -20.15
C GLN A 42 42.43 -21.32 -21.45
N LEU A 43 42.07 -20.22 -22.10
CA LEU A 43 41.26 -20.19 -23.32
C LEU A 43 42.06 -20.68 -24.54
N LEU A 44 43.33 -20.28 -24.65
CA LEU A 44 44.28 -20.80 -25.65
C LEU A 44 44.57 -22.29 -25.45
N LEU A 45 44.88 -22.70 -24.21
CA LEU A 45 45.16 -24.09 -23.86
C LEU A 45 43.99 -25.01 -24.20
N PHE A 46 42.76 -24.60 -23.87
CA PHE A 46 41.57 -25.36 -24.23
C PHE A 46 41.36 -25.43 -25.74
N SER A 47 41.54 -24.31 -26.45
CA SER A 47 41.41 -24.27 -27.91
C SER A 47 42.44 -25.16 -28.62
N TYR A 48 43.67 -25.22 -28.10
CA TYR A 48 44.73 -26.11 -28.58
C TYR A 48 44.41 -27.59 -28.31
N CYS A 49 44.08 -27.94 -27.05
CA CYS A 49 43.72 -29.32 -26.68
C CYS A 49 42.47 -29.82 -27.42
N TYR A 50 41.53 -28.93 -27.73
CA TYR A 50 40.34 -29.27 -28.53
C TYR A 50 40.70 -29.47 -30.01
N ARG A 51 41.53 -28.61 -30.61
CA ARG A 51 42.01 -28.78 -32.01
C ARG A 51 42.85 -30.04 -32.21
N THR A 52 43.59 -30.48 -31.18
CA THR A 52 44.47 -31.66 -31.21
C THR A 52 43.82 -32.94 -30.67
N ASP A 53 42.54 -32.88 -30.27
CA ASP A 53 41.75 -33.97 -29.68
C ASP A 53 42.39 -34.63 -28.42
N ASN A 54 43.30 -33.91 -27.76
CA ASN A 54 44.16 -34.46 -26.71
C ASN A 54 43.58 -34.28 -25.29
N MET A 55 42.33 -34.73 -25.13
CA MET A 55 41.54 -34.54 -23.90
C MET A 55 42.05 -35.31 -22.67
N GLU A 56 42.99 -36.24 -22.84
CA GLU A 56 43.60 -36.98 -21.73
C GLU A 56 44.55 -36.09 -20.89
N LEU A 57 45.24 -35.13 -21.53
CA LEU A 57 46.14 -34.19 -20.85
C LEU A 57 45.37 -33.32 -19.83
N VAL A 58 44.21 -32.80 -20.26
CA VAL A 58 43.29 -31.98 -19.44
C VAL A 58 42.78 -32.79 -18.23
N ARG A 59 42.48 -34.08 -18.42
CA ARG A 59 42.03 -34.97 -17.32
C ARG A 59 43.14 -35.26 -16.30
N LYS A 60 44.38 -35.49 -16.75
CA LYS A 60 45.54 -35.66 -15.85
C LYS A 60 45.85 -34.39 -15.05
N ALA A 61 45.73 -33.21 -15.68
CA ALA A 61 45.87 -31.93 -15.00
C ALA A 61 44.84 -31.76 -13.86
N ALA A 62 43.55 -31.91 -14.17
CA ALA A 62 42.45 -31.71 -13.22
C ALA A 62 42.47 -32.67 -12.02
N GLY A 63 43.04 -33.87 -12.18
CA GLY A 63 43.15 -34.86 -11.10
C GLY A 63 44.03 -34.44 -9.91
N SER A 64 44.92 -33.46 -10.09
CA SER A 64 45.91 -33.05 -9.08
C SER A 64 45.48 -31.90 -8.15
N LEU A 65 44.36 -31.22 -8.43
CA LEU A 65 43.99 -29.93 -7.81
C LEU A 65 42.82 -29.99 -6.82
N LYS A 66 42.55 -31.15 -6.19
CA LYS A 66 41.54 -31.28 -5.13
C LYS A 66 41.99 -30.67 -3.79
N TYR A 67 41.92 -29.34 -3.62
CA TYR A 67 41.54 -28.68 -2.36
C TYR A 67 41.30 -27.15 -2.50
N SER A 68 40.17 -26.70 -1.95
CA SER A 68 39.79 -25.31 -1.60
C SER A 68 39.11 -24.38 -2.65
N TYR A 69 38.15 -23.61 -2.12
CA TYR A 69 37.38 -22.46 -2.64
C TYR A 69 36.34 -22.61 -3.76
N ARG A 70 35.22 -21.91 -3.55
CA ARG A 70 34.13 -21.66 -4.51
C ARG A 70 34.31 -20.27 -5.13
N ASN A 71 34.15 -20.12 -6.44
CA ASN A 71 33.44 -18.98 -7.04
C ASN A 71 33.03 -19.25 -8.50
N LYS A 72 32.13 -18.41 -9.03
CA LYS A 72 31.38 -18.62 -10.28
C LYS A 72 32.16 -18.20 -11.53
N ALA A 73 32.00 -18.96 -12.63
CA ALA A 73 32.09 -18.49 -14.02
C ALA A 73 31.35 -19.48 -14.95
N PHE A 74 30.57 -18.98 -15.92
CA PHE A 74 29.95 -19.77 -17.00
C PHE A 74 29.79 -18.90 -18.26
N ILE A 75 30.12 -19.47 -19.42
CA ILE A 75 29.82 -18.97 -20.79
C ILE A 75 29.32 -20.19 -21.58
N GLN A 76 28.43 -20.00 -22.57
CA GLN A 76 27.81 -21.09 -23.34
C GLN A 76 27.92 -20.90 -24.86
N SER A 77 28.34 -21.94 -25.59
CA SER A 77 27.92 -22.19 -26.98
C SER A 77 28.12 -23.68 -27.34
N GLY A 78 27.21 -24.28 -28.10
CA GLY A 78 27.35 -25.66 -28.64
C GLY A 78 27.17 -26.77 -27.60
N VAL A 79 26.20 -27.67 -27.82
CA VAL A 79 25.70 -28.61 -26.79
C VAL A 79 26.75 -29.63 -26.31
N GLU A 80 27.75 -29.98 -27.13
CA GLU A 80 28.77 -30.98 -26.75
C GLU A 80 30.07 -30.37 -26.19
N GLU A 81 30.60 -29.28 -26.78
CA GLU A 81 31.79 -28.56 -26.27
C GLU A 81 31.54 -27.90 -24.89
N SER A 82 30.40 -27.23 -24.74
CA SER A 82 30.11 -26.42 -23.53
C SER A 82 29.88 -27.23 -22.26
N ALA A 83 29.26 -28.40 -22.37
CA ALA A 83 29.02 -29.31 -21.25
C ALA A 83 30.33 -29.89 -20.65
N ILE A 84 31.41 -29.87 -21.44
CA ILE A 84 32.75 -30.26 -21.03
C ILE A 84 33.46 -29.06 -20.39
N PHE A 85 33.61 -27.93 -21.11
CA PHE A 85 34.38 -26.78 -20.61
C PHE A 85 33.86 -26.25 -19.26
N SER A 86 32.54 -26.13 -19.13
CA SER A 86 31.90 -25.63 -17.90
C SER A 86 32.10 -26.51 -16.66
N LYS A 87 32.42 -27.80 -16.85
CA LYS A 87 32.81 -28.72 -15.74
C LYS A 87 34.28 -28.63 -15.37
N PHE A 88 35.16 -28.13 -16.25
CA PHE A 88 36.61 -28.12 -16.03
C PHE A 88 37.19 -26.74 -15.67
N ALA A 89 36.58 -25.64 -16.12
CA ALA A 89 37.05 -24.28 -15.88
C ALA A 89 37.38 -23.92 -14.41
N PRO A 90 36.62 -24.37 -13.37
CA PRO A 90 36.94 -24.06 -11.98
C PRO A 90 38.24 -24.70 -11.45
N TYR A 91 38.86 -25.62 -12.19
CA TYR A 91 39.92 -26.51 -11.68
C TYR A 91 41.32 -26.27 -12.28
N LEU A 92 41.51 -25.24 -13.12
CA LEU A 92 42.78 -24.98 -13.85
C LEU A 92 43.62 -23.87 -13.22
N TYR A 93 44.44 -24.20 -12.21
CA TYR A 93 45.37 -23.25 -11.58
C TYR A 93 46.71 -23.23 -12.33
N VAL A 94 46.92 -22.24 -13.21
CA VAL A 94 48.08 -22.15 -14.12
C VAL A 94 49.44 -22.06 -13.39
N ARG A 95 49.47 -21.44 -12.20
CA ARG A 95 50.70 -21.16 -11.45
C ARG A 95 51.52 -22.39 -11.04
N SER A 96 50.88 -23.55 -10.92
CA SER A 96 51.53 -24.85 -10.63
C SER A 96 51.84 -25.68 -11.87
N PHE A 97 51.34 -25.28 -13.06
CA PHE A 97 51.51 -26.02 -14.32
C PHE A 97 52.65 -25.49 -15.19
N PHE A 98 52.98 -24.21 -15.07
CA PHE A 98 54.01 -23.53 -15.86
C PHE A 98 55.38 -24.26 -15.91
N PRO A 99 55.95 -24.77 -14.79
CA PRO A 99 57.24 -25.45 -14.80
C PRO A 99 57.22 -26.84 -15.47
N LEU A 100 56.03 -27.44 -15.62
CA LEU A 100 55.85 -28.72 -16.32
C LEU A 100 55.82 -28.51 -17.84
N CYS A 101 55.10 -27.51 -18.33
CA CYS A 101 54.97 -27.21 -19.77
C CYS A 101 56.30 -26.80 -20.43
N VAL A 102 57.18 -26.11 -19.72
CA VAL A 102 58.52 -25.70 -20.23
C VAL A 102 59.41 -26.90 -20.56
N ASN A 103 59.25 -28.04 -19.87
CA ASN A 103 60.14 -29.20 -20.01
C ASN A 103 59.68 -30.23 -21.06
N CYS A 104 58.57 -30.00 -21.78
CA CYS A 104 57.99 -30.97 -22.71
C CYS A 104 57.68 -30.42 -24.12
N GLY A 105 58.30 -29.30 -24.53
CA GLY A 105 58.11 -28.69 -25.88
C GLY A 105 56.73 -28.06 -26.11
N PHE A 106 55.83 -28.16 -25.13
CA PHE A 106 54.43 -27.78 -25.23
C PHE A 106 54.18 -26.28 -25.39
N LEU A 107 55.18 -25.44 -25.09
CA LEU A 107 55.13 -24.00 -25.39
C LEU A 107 55.40 -23.71 -26.86
N ASP A 108 56.26 -24.50 -27.52
CA ASP A 108 56.55 -24.36 -28.94
C ASP A 108 55.33 -24.80 -29.77
N ASP A 109 54.69 -25.91 -29.39
CA ASP A 109 53.39 -26.36 -29.92
C ASP A 109 52.29 -25.29 -29.81
N ILE A 110 52.22 -24.59 -28.66
CA ILE A 110 51.23 -23.52 -28.46
C ILE A 110 51.60 -22.30 -29.30
N ASN A 111 52.87 -21.96 -29.45
CA ASN A 111 53.31 -20.88 -30.33
C ASN A 111 52.98 -21.20 -31.80
N GLU A 112 53.22 -22.41 -32.28
CA GLU A 112 52.84 -22.85 -33.64
C GLU A 112 51.31 -22.84 -33.83
N PHE A 113 50.54 -23.29 -32.83
CA PHE A 113 49.07 -23.15 -32.85
C PHE A 113 48.59 -21.69 -32.87
N VAL A 114 49.30 -20.81 -32.17
CA VAL A 114 49.04 -19.37 -32.08
C VAL A 114 49.33 -18.67 -33.40
N GLU A 115 50.41 -19.04 -34.10
CA GLU A 115 50.74 -18.57 -35.44
C GLU A 115 49.79 -19.12 -36.53
N ASP A 116 49.37 -20.39 -36.41
CA ASP A 116 48.45 -21.07 -37.34
C ASP A 116 46.96 -20.94 -36.94
N SER A 117 46.64 -19.92 -36.14
CA SER A 117 45.26 -19.53 -35.81
C SER A 117 45.04 -18.06 -36.15
N GLU A 118 43.83 -17.71 -36.62
CA GLU A 118 43.36 -16.30 -36.65
C GLU A 118 43.18 -15.79 -35.21
N LEU A 119 44.30 -15.61 -34.47
CA LEU A 119 44.36 -15.13 -33.10
C LEU A 119 44.74 -13.65 -33.09
N ASN A 120 43.83 -12.80 -32.63
CA ASN A 120 44.12 -11.39 -32.41
C ASN A 120 43.91 -11.08 -30.92
N VAL A 121 45.00 -10.82 -30.19
CA VAL A 121 44.95 -10.42 -28.78
C VAL A 121 44.97 -8.89 -28.71
N TYR A 122 44.07 -8.30 -27.92
CA TYR A 122 43.99 -6.85 -27.74
C TYR A 122 44.22 -6.50 -26.27
N LEU A 123 45.24 -5.68 -26.03
CA LEU A 123 45.65 -5.26 -24.70
C LEU A 123 45.32 -3.79 -24.47
N VAL A 124 44.91 -3.46 -23.25
CA VAL A 124 44.86 -2.07 -22.77
C VAL A 124 46.14 -1.77 -22.00
N ARG A 125 46.80 -0.67 -22.37
CA ARG A 125 47.86 -0.07 -21.56
C ARG A 125 47.24 0.69 -20.39
N CYS A 126 47.70 0.43 -19.16
CA CYS A 126 47.20 1.11 -17.97
C CYS A 126 48.33 1.88 -17.27
N ASP A 127 48.45 3.16 -17.58
CA ASP A 127 49.28 4.08 -16.80
C ASP A 127 48.49 4.46 -15.52
N GLN A 128 49.09 4.31 -14.34
CA GLN A 128 48.37 4.41 -13.05
C GLN A 128 47.98 5.86 -12.72
N ASN A 129 46.69 6.21 -12.81
CA ASN A 129 45.93 6.86 -11.71
C ASN A 129 44.48 7.32 -12.02
N ASP A 130 44.00 7.35 -13.27
CA ASP A 130 42.68 7.92 -13.61
C ASP A 130 41.56 6.91 -13.95
N GLU A 131 40.33 7.42 -14.06
CA GLU A 131 39.08 6.74 -13.69
C GLU A 131 38.47 5.73 -14.70
N VAL A 132 37.57 4.90 -14.15
CA VAL A 132 36.74 3.87 -14.83
C VAL A 132 36.03 4.35 -16.10
N GLN A 133 35.76 5.66 -16.21
CA GLN A 133 35.05 6.27 -17.34
C GLN A 133 35.82 6.12 -18.66
N SER A 134 37.12 6.40 -18.67
CA SER A 134 37.92 6.37 -19.92
C SER A 134 38.17 4.94 -20.42
N TYR A 135 38.23 3.96 -19.52
CA TYR A 135 38.28 2.53 -19.86
C TYR A 135 37.00 2.06 -20.57
N LYS A 136 35.84 2.62 -20.21
CA LYS A 136 34.55 2.32 -20.85
C LYS A 136 34.50 2.89 -22.27
N GLU A 137 34.95 4.13 -22.45
CA GLU A 137 35.03 4.79 -23.77
C GLU A 137 35.96 4.06 -24.74
N ALA A 138 37.12 3.57 -24.27
CA ALA A 138 38.03 2.77 -25.09
C ALA A 138 37.38 1.45 -25.56
N ILE A 139 36.65 0.77 -24.67
CA ILE A 139 35.87 -0.43 -25.01
C ILE A 139 34.77 -0.10 -26.04
N ASP A 140 34.03 1.00 -25.84
CA ASP A 140 32.95 1.43 -26.73
C ASP A 140 33.45 1.97 -28.09
N SER A 141 34.74 2.28 -28.22
CA SER A 141 35.41 2.53 -29.50
C SER A 141 35.76 1.20 -30.19
N PHE A 142 36.52 0.33 -29.53
CA PHE A 142 36.95 -0.95 -30.08
C PHE A 142 35.78 -1.84 -30.54
N VAL A 143 34.67 -1.86 -29.79
CA VAL A 143 33.45 -2.59 -30.16
C VAL A 143 32.77 -2.01 -31.40
N ARG A 144 32.94 -0.70 -31.66
CA ARG A 144 32.45 -0.02 -32.88
C ARG A 144 33.28 -0.44 -34.07
N ASP A 145 34.60 -0.29 -33.96
CA ASP A 145 35.55 -0.64 -35.02
C ASP A 145 35.42 -2.13 -35.41
N TYR A 146 35.19 -3.01 -34.43
CA TYR A 146 34.91 -4.44 -34.66
C TYR A 146 33.57 -4.71 -35.36
N LYS A 147 32.51 -3.92 -35.10
CA LYS A 147 31.23 -4.04 -35.82
C LYS A 147 31.41 -3.68 -37.29
N ASP A 148 32.17 -2.63 -37.58
CA ASP A 148 32.43 -2.15 -38.94
C ASP A 148 33.35 -3.09 -39.73
N GLU A 149 34.39 -3.67 -39.09
CA GLU A 149 35.30 -4.64 -39.74
C GLU A 149 34.61 -5.97 -40.11
N TYR A 150 33.63 -6.42 -39.31
CA TYR A 150 32.99 -7.74 -39.47
C TYR A 150 31.51 -7.71 -39.89
N GLY A 151 30.89 -6.55 -40.08
CA GLY A 151 29.55 -6.39 -40.65
C GLY A 151 28.41 -6.92 -39.78
N ILE A 152 28.46 -6.69 -38.47
CA ILE A 152 27.50 -7.26 -37.50
C ILE A 152 26.37 -6.28 -37.16
N ASN A 153 25.23 -6.41 -37.85
CA ASN A 153 24.01 -5.66 -37.57
C ASN A 153 23.22 -6.24 -36.38
N SER A 154 23.59 -5.83 -35.16
CA SER A 154 22.73 -6.01 -33.97
C SER A 154 22.76 -4.78 -33.06
N GLY A 155 21.61 -4.49 -32.44
CA GLY A 155 21.34 -3.28 -31.65
C GLY A 155 22.28 -3.06 -30.45
N SER A 156 22.18 -1.86 -29.88
CA SER A 156 22.97 -1.20 -28.81
C SER A 156 24.25 -1.88 -28.26
N THR A 157 25.28 -1.09 -27.93
CA THR A 157 26.52 -1.62 -27.32
C THR A 157 26.25 -2.40 -26.03
N LYS A 158 25.21 -2.03 -25.26
CA LYS A 158 24.72 -2.77 -24.08
C LYS A 158 24.09 -4.12 -24.48
N HIS A 159 23.34 -4.21 -25.59
CA HIS A 159 22.85 -5.47 -26.15
C HIS A 159 23.97 -6.35 -26.69
N LEU A 160 24.96 -5.83 -27.43
CA LEU A 160 26.10 -6.65 -27.86
C LEU A 160 26.87 -7.18 -26.64
N ILE A 161 27.09 -6.35 -25.62
CA ILE A 161 27.74 -6.77 -24.37
C ILE A 161 26.88 -7.79 -23.60
N ALA A 162 25.54 -7.66 -23.55
CA ALA A 162 24.66 -8.65 -22.94
C ALA A 162 24.59 -9.97 -23.75
N HIS A 163 24.70 -9.89 -25.07
CA HIS A 163 24.75 -11.03 -25.97
C HIS A 163 26.10 -11.77 -25.92
N ILE A 164 27.20 -11.05 -25.63
CA ILE A 164 28.54 -11.58 -25.34
C ILE A 164 28.63 -12.14 -23.91
N ASN A 165 27.99 -11.50 -22.92
CA ASN A 165 27.95 -11.94 -21.52
C ASN A 165 26.95 -13.09 -21.29
N GLY A 166 25.99 -13.27 -22.19
CA GLY A 166 25.05 -14.39 -22.23
C GLY A 166 23.89 -14.32 -21.23
N LYS A 167 22.83 -13.57 -21.59
CA LYS A 167 21.44 -14.09 -21.69
C LYS A 167 20.43 -12.96 -21.99
N VAL A 168 19.55 -13.23 -22.94
CA VAL A 168 18.16 -12.73 -22.91
C VAL A 168 17.29 -13.95 -22.66
N LEU A 169 16.52 -13.95 -21.59
CA LEU A 169 15.65 -15.06 -21.19
C LEU A 169 14.43 -15.11 -22.10
N SER A 170 14.17 -16.31 -22.61
CA SER A 170 12.94 -16.59 -23.35
C SER A 170 11.68 -16.33 -22.49
N ASN A 171 10.54 -16.04 -23.13
CA ASN A 171 9.25 -15.91 -22.41
C ASN A 171 8.95 -17.14 -21.54
N ARG A 172 9.39 -18.33 -21.97
CA ARG A 172 9.33 -19.59 -21.22
C ARG A 172 10.16 -19.55 -19.93
N GLU A 173 11.39 -19.06 -19.97
CA GLU A 173 12.24 -18.90 -18.78
C GLU A 173 11.74 -17.79 -17.85
N LYS A 174 11.24 -16.67 -18.39
CA LYS A 174 10.62 -15.59 -17.61
C LYS A 174 9.40 -16.10 -16.83
N PHE A 175 8.50 -16.82 -17.51
CA PHE A 175 7.36 -17.49 -16.90
C PHE A 175 7.80 -18.46 -15.78
N PHE A 176 8.77 -19.35 -16.05
CA PHE A 176 9.25 -20.30 -15.04
C PHE A 176 9.81 -19.62 -13.79
N ARG A 177 10.60 -18.54 -13.95
CA ARG A 177 11.12 -17.76 -12.81
C ARG A 177 10.01 -17.09 -12.01
N ARG A 178 9.00 -16.51 -12.66
CA ARG A 178 7.85 -15.91 -11.95
C ARG A 178 7.09 -16.96 -11.15
N ILE A 179 6.77 -18.10 -11.77
CA ILE A 179 6.11 -19.21 -11.08
C ILE A 179 6.94 -19.71 -9.90
N VAL A 180 8.26 -19.86 -10.01
CA VAL A 180 9.13 -20.23 -8.86
C VAL A 180 9.04 -19.18 -7.73
N LYS A 181 9.05 -17.87 -8.05
CA LYS A 181 8.93 -16.79 -7.05
C LYS A 181 7.58 -16.83 -6.33
N GLU A 182 6.49 -16.87 -7.10
CA GLU A 182 5.12 -16.91 -6.56
C GLU A 182 4.80 -18.23 -5.85
N PHE A 183 5.32 -19.35 -6.33
CA PHE A 183 5.21 -20.65 -5.66
C PHE A 183 5.80 -20.56 -4.25
N ASN A 184 6.93 -19.88 -4.07
CA ASN A 184 7.52 -19.72 -2.75
C ASN A 184 6.70 -18.80 -1.83
N SER A 185 6.13 -17.70 -2.34
CA SER A 185 5.33 -16.76 -1.52
C SER A 185 3.93 -17.28 -1.14
N HIS A 186 3.22 -17.98 -2.04
CA HIS A 186 1.85 -18.42 -1.79
C HIS A 186 1.78 -19.70 -0.94
N LEU A 187 0.92 -19.71 0.09
CA LEU A 187 0.71 -20.89 0.93
C LEU A 187 -0.12 -21.97 0.22
N LEU A 188 -1.13 -21.54 -0.55
CA LEU A 188 -1.90 -22.38 -1.47
C LEU A 188 -1.53 -21.98 -2.90
N ILE A 189 -0.86 -22.87 -3.64
CA ILE A 189 -0.37 -22.56 -5.00
C ILE A 189 -1.51 -22.49 -6.05
N GLY A 190 -2.77 -22.72 -5.63
CA GLY A 190 -3.98 -22.48 -6.39
C GLY A 190 -4.43 -21.02 -6.49
N ASP A 191 -3.72 -20.10 -5.84
CA ASP A 191 -4.00 -18.65 -5.89
C ASP A 191 -3.22 -17.95 -7.04
N ILE A 192 -2.10 -18.51 -7.49
CA ILE A 192 -1.24 -17.98 -8.59
C ILE A 192 -2.05 -17.80 -9.88
N VAL A 193 -2.03 -16.63 -10.50
CA VAL A 193 -2.76 -16.33 -11.75
C VAL A 193 -1.80 -16.35 -12.95
N ILE A 194 -2.31 -16.82 -14.09
CA ILE A 194 -1.59 -16.85 -15.38
C ILE A 194 -2.53 -16.35 -16.49
N ASN A 195 -1.96 -15.78 -17.55
CA ASN A 195 -2.71 -15.36 -18.74
C ASN A 195 -2.76 -16.46 -19.83
N ASP A 196 -3.45 -16.19 -20.94
CA ASP A 196 -3.64 -17.16 -22.04
C ASP A 196 -2.32 -17.58 -22.71
N GLU A 197 -1.35 -16.67 -22.87
CA GLU A 197 -0.03 -16.96 -23.44
C GLU A 197 0.79 -17.87 -22.51
N GLU A 198 0.73 -17.61 -21.22
CA GLU A 198 1.38 -18.38 -20.18
C GLU A 198 0.74 -19.76 -19.98
N GLU A 199 -0.57 -19.88 -20.20
CA GLU A 199 -1.25 -21.18 -20.25
C GLU A 199 -0.73 -22.05 -21.39
N LEU A 200 -0.42 -21.47 -22.57
CA LEU A 200 0.23 -22.19 -23.68
C LEU A 200 1.65 -22.65 -23.30
N ILE A 201 2.43 -21.77 -22.65
CA ILE A 201 3.77 -22.12 -22.15
C ILE A 201 3.67 -23.28 -21.14
N LEU A 202 2.78 -23.17 -20.15
CA LEU A 202 2.54 -24.21 -19.15
C LEU A 202 2.12 -25.53 -19.80
N LYS A 203 1.19 -25.51 -20.76
CA LYS A 203 0.75 -26.71 -21.51
C LYS A 203 1.90 -27.38 -22.25
N SER A 204 2.77 -26.60 -22.91
CA SER A 204 3.95 -27.14 -23.59
C SER A 204 4.93 -27.81 -22.61
N PHE A 205 5.19 -27.16 -21.48
CA PHE A 205 6.11 -27.64 -20.45
C PHE A 205 5.58 -28.90 -19.74
N MET A 206 4.31 -28.90 -19.31
CA MET A 206 3.71 -30.06 -18.64
C MET A 206 3.71 -31.30 -19.53
N LYS A 207 3.60 -31.11 -20.86
CA LYS A 207 3.71 -32.21 -21.83
C LYS A 207 5.11 -32.80 -21.92
N GLU A 208 6.13 -31.96 -21.88
CA GLU A 208 7.53 -32.39 -21.80
C GLU A 208 7.82 -33.08 -20.46
N ALA A 209 7.47 -32.45 -19.33
CA ALA A 209 7.71 -32.97 -17.99
C ALA A 209 7.04 -34.31 -17.72
N ILE A 210 5.74 -34.47 -18.05
CA ILE A 210 5.03 -35.75 -17.88
C ILE A 210 5.64 -36.84 -18.78
N SER A 211 6.07 -36.50 -20.00
CA SER A 211 6.74 -37.45 -20.89
C SER A 211 8.10 -37.89 -20.33
N ASN A 212 8.86 -36.99 -19.72
CA ASN A 212 10.14 -37.30 -19.07
C ASN A 212 9.95 -38.26 -17.88
N ILE A 213 8.92 -38.07 -17.04
CA ILE A 213 8.58 -39.00 -15.94
C ILE A 213 8.24 -40.41 -16.47
N ILE A 214 7.47 -40.48 -17.56
CA ILE A 214 7.13 -41.75 -18.21
C ILE A 214 8.39 -42.46 -18.74
N GLN A 215 9.39 -41.69 -19.19
CA GLN A 215 10.71 -42.15 -19.66
C GLN A 215 11.78 -42.24 -18.55
N GLU A 216 11.40 -42.17 -17.27
CA GLU A 216 12.31 -42.26 -16.10
C GLU A 216 13.44 -41.22 -16.07
N SER A 217 13.21 -40.06 -16.69
CA SER A 217 14.13 -38.91 -16.74
C SER A 217 13.75 -37.82 -15.74
N SER A 218 14.76 -37.09 -15.24
CA SER A 218 14.57 -35.98 -14.28
C SER A 218 13.78 -34.81 -14.85
N ILE A 219 12.92 -34.20 -14.04
CA ILE A 219 12.17 -32.98 -14.39
C ILE A 219 13.05 -31.74 -14.19
N SER A 220 12.94 -30.76 -15.09
CA SER A 220 13.44 -29.40 -14.88
C SER A 220 12.33 -28.49 -14.35
N HIS A 221 12.64 -27.54 -13.46
CA HIS A 221 11.66 -26.60 -12.89
C HIS A 221 10.49 -27.25 -12.10
N GLU A 222 10.86 -27.99 -11.05
CA GLU A 222 9.96 -28.62 -10.05
C GLU A 222 8.72 -27.78 -9.67
N GLU A 223 8.90 -26.51 -9.30
CA GLU A 223 7.80 -25.65 -8.85
C GLU A 223 6.74 -25.42 -9.94
N VAL A 224 7.17 -25.33 -11.20
CA VAL A 224 6.27 -25.15 -12.36
C VAL A 224 5.48 -26.44 -12.60
N PHE A 225 6.11 -27.60 -12.39
CA PHE A 225 5.45 -28.90 -12.52
C PHE A 225 4.37 -29.09 -11.45
N ALA A 226 4.70 -28.80 -10.19
CA ALA A 226 3.73 -28.87 -9.08
C ALA A 226 2.58 -27.86 -9.26
N PHE A 227 2.87 -26.64 -9.73
CA PHE A 227 1.85 -25.66 -10.10
C PHE A 227 0.94 -26.16 -11.23
N GLY A 228 1.48 -26.77 -12.29
CA GLY A 228 0.70 -27.29 -13.41
C GLY A 228 -0.29 -28.40 -13.03
N LEU A 229 0.07 -29.27 -12.09
CA LEU A 229 -0.88 -30.26 -11.54
C LEU A 229 -2.03 -29.57 -10.79
N VAL A 230 -1.73 -28.62 -9.90
CA VAL A 230 -2.77 -27.87 -9.18
C VAL A 230 -3.62 -27.02 -10.12
N TYR A 231 -3.05 -26.46 -11.18
CA TYR A 231 -3.75 -25.69 -12.20
C TYR A 231 -4.87 -26.52 -12.86
N VAL A 232 -4.64 -27.80 -13.17
CA VAL A 232 -5.69 -28.70 -13.66
C VAL A 232 -6.69 -29.02 -12.55
N ALA A 233 -6.26 -29.21 -11.29
CA ALA A 233 -7.19 -29.44 -10.19
C ALA A 233 -8.20 -28.29 -9.97
N ARG A 234 -7.85 -27.04 -10.33
CA ARG A 234 -8.78 -25.90 -10.34
C ARG A 234 -9.96 -26.09 -11.30
N LYS A 235 -9.79 -26.85 -12.40
CA LYS A 235 -10.79 -27.04 -13.48
C LYS A 235 -11.70 -28.28 -13.29
N CYS A 236 -11.56 -29.06 -12.20
CA CYS A 236 -12.05 -30.47 -12.05
C CYS A 236 -12.85 -30.73 -10.74
N TYR A 237 -13.87 -31.62 -10.61
CA TYR A 237 -14.60 -32.52 -11.53
C TYR A 237 -15.97 -32.92 -10.89
N GLU A 238 -17.10 -32.82 -11.62
CA GLU A 238 -18.44 -33.33 -11.21
C GLU A 238 -18.51 -34.88 -11.05
N THR A 239 -17.57 -35.64 -11.64
CA THR A 239 -17.54 -37.12 -11.65
C THR A 239 -16.13 -37.73 -11.39
N LYS A 240 -15.52 -37.38 -10.25
CA LYS A 240 -14.45 -38.13 -9.54
C LYS A 240 -13.12 -38.52 -10.22
N THR A 241 -12.88 -38.30 -11.51
CA THR A 241 -11.69 -38.86 -12.20
C THR A 241 -10.65 -37.83 -12.66
N TYR A 242 -9.83 -37.29 -11.74
CA TYR A 242 -8.79 -36.28 -12.05
C TYR A 242 -7.88 -36.62 -13.26
N TRP A 243 -7.40 -37.86 -13.36
CA TRP A 243 -6.44 -38.26 -14.40
C TRP A 243 -6.94 -38.06 -15.85
N PRO A 244 -8.14 -38.52 -16.26
CA PRO A 244 -8.74 -38.18 -17.56
C PRO A 244 -8.77 -36.69 -17.91
N TYR A 245 -8.94 -35.77 -16.94
CA TYR A 245 -8.84 -34.34 -17.25
C TYR A 245 -7.39 -33.89 -17.44
N LEU A 246 -6.44 -34.40 -16.66
CA LEU A 246 -5.02 -34.14 -16.87
C LEU A 246 -4.55 -34.62 -18.26
N GLU A 247 -5.02 -35.80 -18.67
CA GLU A 247 -4.81 -36.37 -20.01
C GLU A 247 -5.41 -35.49 -21.12
N SER A 248 -6.63 -34.99 -20.92
CA SER A 248 -7.32 -34.12 -21.89
C SER A 248 -6.70 -32.74 -21.99
N GLU A 249 -6.42 -32.06 -20.87
CA GLU A 249 -5.95 -30.67 -20.82
C GLU A 249 -4.55 -30.52 -21.44
N TYR A 250 -3.68 -31.53 -21.28
CA TYR A 250 -2.33 -31.55 -21.85
C TYR A 250 -2.20 -32.43 -23.11
N SER A 251 -3.26 -33.13 -23.52
CA SER A 251 -3.28 -34.03 -24.69
C SER A 251 -2.19 -35.12 -24.64
N ILE A 252 -2.21 -35.91 -23.55
CA ILE A 252 -1.25 -36.98 -23.22
C ILE A 252 -2.03 -38.21 -22.72
N LYS A 253 -1.50 -39.41 -22.91
CA LYS A 253 -1.98 -40.62 -22.20
C LYS A 253 -1.01 -40.97 -21.08
N ILE A 254 -1.53 -41.17 -19.87
CA ILE A 254 -0.75 -41.41 -18.64
C ILE A 254 -1.06 -42.81 -18.14
N PRO A 255 -0.18 -43.81 -18.41
CA PRO A 255 -0.33 -45.17 -17.90
C PRO A 255 -0.53 -45.21 -16.38
N ALA A 256 -1.36 -46.11 -15.88
CA ALA A 256 -1.74 -46.18 -14.46
C ALA A 256 -0.53 -46.37 -13.51
N ASN A 257 0.53 -47.06 -13.97
CA ASN A 257 1.79 -47.20 -13.23
C ASN A 257 2.63 -45.90 -13.18
N CYS A 258 2.44 -44.97 -14.12
CA CYS A 258 3.11 -43.66 -14.14
C CYS A 258 2.39 -42.63 -13.24
N GLN A 259 1.11 -42.83 -12.94
CA GLN A 259 0.34 -41.95 -12.03
C GLN A 259 0.96 -41.92 -10.62
N SER A 260 1.42 -43.06 -10.10
CA SER A 260 2.13 -43.12 -8.82
C SER A 260 3.43 -42.31 -8.83
N LYS A 261 4.22 -42.40 -9.91
CA LYS A 261 5.48 -41.63 -10.05
C LYS A 261 5.24 -40.12 -10.04
N ILE A 262 4.19 -39.66 -10.74
CA ILE A 262 3.77 -38.24 -10.72
C ILE A 262 3.39 -37.79 -9.30
N ASN A 263 2.73 -38.65 -8.52
CA ASN A 263 2.36 -38.35 -7.13
C ASN A 263 3.58 -38.29 -6.20
N ASP A 264 4.51 -39.24 -6.33
CA ASP A 264 5.74 -39.29 -5.52
C ASP A 264 6.61 -38.05 -5.78
N GLU A 265 6.70 -37.62 -7.04
CA GLU A 265 7.41 -36.40 -7.42
C GLU A 265 6.74 -35.14 -6.85
N PHE A 266 5.41 -35.00 -7.00
CA PHE A 266 4.67 -33.90 -6.39
C PHE A 266 4.87 -33.85 -4.86
N ARG A 267 4.84 -35.00 -4.19
CA ARG A 267 5.13 -35.11 -2.75
C ARG A 267 6.56 -34.65 -2.41
N SER A 268 7.56 -35.08 -3.19
CA SER A 268 8.96 -34.68 -3.03
C SER A 268 9.10 -33.16 -3.06
N ILE A 269 8.51 -32.53 -4.08
CA ILE A 269 8.56 -31.08 -4.29
C ILE A 269 7.86 -30.34 -3.15
N MET A 270 6.62 -30.73 -2.81
CA MET A 270 5.84 -30.04 -1.77
C MET A 270 6.49 -30.15 -0.39
N CYS A 271 6.98 -31.33 0.00
CA CYS A 271 7.71 -31.49 1.25
C CYS A 271 9.07 -30.76 1.24
N GLY A 272 9.83 -30.84 0.15
CA GLY A 272 11.14 -30.18 0.00
C GLY A 272 11.07 -28.65 0.09
N LYS A 273 10.00 -28.05 -0.45
CA LYS A 273 9.73 -26.60 -0.40
C LYS A 273 8.89 -26.17 0.82
N LYS A 274 8.70 -27.06 1.81
CA LYS A 274 7.91 -26.84 3.05
C LYS A 274 6.48 -26.34 2.81
N LYS A 275 5.82 -26.83 1.76
CA LYS A 275 4.40 -26.56 1.47
C LYS A 275 3.48 -27.52 2.21
N LEU A 276 2.21 -27.16 2.32
CA LEU A 276 1.18 -27.99 2.97
C LEU A 276 1.04 -29.34 2.23
N TYR A 277 1.19 -30.44 2.96
CA TYR A 277 1.03 -31.81 2.46
C TYR A 277 0.63 -32.74 3.60
N ASP A 278 -0.41 -33.54 3.43
CA ASP A 278 -0.88 -34.53 4.40
C ASP A 278 -0.31 -35.92 4.10
N ASN A 279 0.55 -36.41 4.99
CA ASN A 279 1.18 -37.72 4.91
C ASN A 279 0.29 -38.88 5.41
N THR A 280 -0.91 -38.59 5.94
CA THR A 280 -1.84 -39.60 6.51
C THR A 280 -2.94 -40.03 5.54
N GLN A 281 -3.13 -39.32 4.42
CA GLN A 281 -4.17 -39.60 3.42
C GLN A 281 -3.88 -40.84 2.58
N THR A 282 -4.94 -41.54 2.17
CA THR A 282 -4.88 -42.69 1.25
C THR A 282 -5.00 -42.30 -0.23
N SER A 283 -5.32 -41.04 -0.58
CA SER A 283 -5.48 -40.58 -1.96
C SER A 283 -4.61 -39.36 -2.27
N PHE A 284 -3.56 -39.55 -3.07
CA PHE A 284 -2.62 -38.50 -3.47
C PHE A 284 -3.28 -37.32 -4.20
N ILE A 285 -4.35 -37.57 -4.96
CA ILE A 285 -5.09 -36.54 -5.71
C ILE A 285 -5.64 -35.46 -4.77
N GLN A 286 -6.02 -35.84 -3.54
CA GLN A 286 -6.54 -34.89 -2.55
C GLN A 286 -5.48 -33.88 -2.07
N ASN A 287 -4.20 -34.30 -2.00
CA ASN A 287 -3.06 -33.41 -1.72
C ASN A 287 -2.80 -32.42 -2.86
N ILE A 288 -3.09 -32.77 -4.12
CA ILE A 288 -3.04 -31.80 -5.23
C ILE A 288 -4.24 -30.84 -5.13
N CYS A 289 -5.44 -31.38 -4.97
CA CYS A 289 -6.67 -30.60 -5.04
C CYS A 289 -6.87 -29.59 -3.89
N MET A 290 -6.40 -29.86 -2.67
CA MET A 290 -6.51 -28.89 -1.56
C MET A 290 -5.86 -27.55 -1.88
N HIS A 291 -4.79 -27.54 -2.69
CA HIS A 291 -4.08 -26.31 -3.06
C HIS A 291 -4.90 -25.41 -3.97
N ALA A 292 -5.91 -25.95 -4.67
CA ALA A 292 -6.86 -25.14 -5.44
C ALA A 292 -7.87 -24.37 -4.56
N PHE A 293 -7.99 -24.70 -3.26
CA PHE A 293 -9.01 -24.30 -2.28
C PHE A 293 -10.46 -24.68 -2.67
N ILE A 294 -10.87 -24.35 -3.90
CA ILE A 294 -12.11 -24.75 -4.55
C ILE A 294 -11.87 -24.94 -6.05
N CYS A 295 -12.71 -25.73 -6.73
CA CYS A 295 -12.74 -25.82 -8.19
C CYS A 295 -13.68 -24.76 -8.79
N ASP A 296 -13.32 -24.21 -9.96
CA ASP A 296 -14.10 -23.18 -10.67
C ASP A 296 -15.53 -23.66 -10.97
N ARG A 297 -15.69 -24.91 -11.43
CA ARG A 297 -17.02 -25.50 -11.71
C ARG A 297 -17.86 -25.78 -10.46
N CYS A 298 -17.25 -25.69 -9.29
CA CYS A 298 -17.83 -26.04 -8.01
C CYS A 298 -18.04 -24.80 -7.12
N SER A 299 -17.57 -23.62 -7.56
CA SER A 299 -17.61 -22.37 -6.79
C SER A 299 -19.03 -21.99 -6.41
N ASP A 300 -19.99 -22.11 -7.34
CA ASP A 300 -21.40 -21.89 -7.11
C ASP A 300 -21.94 -22.70 -5.93
N GLN A 301 -21.48 -23.93 -5.72
CA GLN A 301 -21.96 -24.77 -4.62
C GLN A 301 -21.45 -24.28 -3.27
N LEU A 302 -20.21 -23.81 -3.18
CA LEU A 302 -19.69 -23.17 -1.96
C LEU A 302 -20.38 -21.82 -1.71
N PHE A 303 -20.53 -20.97 -2.73
CA PHE A 303 -21.18 -19.68 -2.53
C PHE A 303 -22.65 -19.84 -2.16
N ASN A 304 -23.39 -20.78 -2.75
CA ASN A 304 -24.74 -21.15 -2.30
C ASN A 304 -24.71 -21.68 -0.84
N TYR A 305 -23.70 -22.47 -0.43
CA TYR A 305 -23.56 -22.92 0.97
C TYR A 305 -23.34 -21.75 1.93
N LEU A 306 -22.38 -20.88 1.62
CA LEU A 306 -22.04 -19.71 2.43
C LEU A 306 -23.20 -18.71 2.48
N PHE A 307 -23.97 -18.59 1.40
CA PHE A 307 -25.20 -17.78 1.38
C PHE A 307 -26.30 -18.38 2.25
N ASP A 308 -26.54 -19.69 2.18
CA ASP A 308 -27.51 -20.36 3.06
C ASP A 308 -27.10 -20.28 4.54
N PHE A 309 -25.80 -20.33 4.86
CA PHE A 309 -25.28 -20.05 6.20
C PHE A 309 -25.46 -18.58 6.61
N TRP A 310 -25.12 -17.63 5.72
CA TRP A 310 -25.31 -16.20 5.96
C TRP A 310 -26.78 -15.82 6.21
N ARG A 311 -27.72 -16.50 5.53
CA ARG A 311 -29.16 -16.35 5.72
C ARG A 311 -29.67 -16.79 7.10
N ILE A 312 -28.95 -17.63 7.83
CA ILE A 312 -29.43 -18.19 9.11
C ILE A 312 -29.34 -17.17 10.25
N ASP A 313 -28.39 -16.23 10.21
CA ASP A 313 -28.26 -15.19 11.24
C ASP A 313 -27.54 -13.92 10.72
N LEU A 314 -26.46 -14.13 9.96
CA LEU A 314 -25.50 -13.08 9.57
C LEU A 314 -26.09 -11.94 8.73
N SER A 315 -27.23 -12.16 8.07
CA SER A 315 -28.02 -11.12 7.40
C SER A 315 -28.31 -9.87 8.25
N LYS A 316 -28.26 -9.96 9.59
CA LYS A 316 -28.49 -8.80 10.49
C LYS A 316 -27.20 -8.23 11.08
N SER A 317 -26.19 -9.06 11.39
CA SER A 317 -24.91 -8.57 11.92
C SER A 317 -23.72 -9.51 11.64
N ILE A 318 -23.13 -9.41 10.44
CA ILE A 318 -21.86 -10.07 10.09
C ILE A 318 -20.70 -9.71 11.04
N GLU A 319 -20.76 -8.54 11.69
CA GLU A 319 -19.76 -8.08 12.67
C GLU A 319 -19.63 -9.00 13.89
N ASN A 320 -20.69 -9.73 14.27
CA ASN A 320 -20.66 -10.60 15.44
C ASN A 320 -19.91 -11.95 15.18
N VAL A 321 -19.41 -12.22 13.96
CA VAL A 321 -18.69 -13.47 13.61
C VAL A 321 -17.39 -13.65 14.40
N SER A 322 -16.86 -12.58 15.00
CA SER A 322 -15.71 -12.60 15.90
C SER A 322 -16.06 -12.82 17.39
N ASP A 323 -17.32 -12.65 17.79
CA ASP A 323 -17.77 -12.80 19.18
C ASP A 323 -17.94 -14.29 19.51
N ASP A 324 -17.95 -14.68 20.80
CA ASP A 324 -18.08 -16.08 21.23
C ASP A 324 -19.28 -16.81 20.59
N PHE A 325 -20.42 -16.14 20.41
CA PHE A 325 -21.59 -16.70 19.73
C PHE A 325 -21.34 -16.92 18.23
N GLY A 326 -20.74 -15.94 17.55
CA GLY A 326 -20.41 -16.02 16.13
C GLY A 326 -19.29 -17.02 15.84
N ASN A 327 -18.29 -17.13 16.71
CA ASN A 327 -17.26 -18.17 16.66
C ASN A 327 -17.89 -19.56 16.80
N ASN A 328 -18.83 -19.76 17.75
CA ASN A 328 -19.55 -21.03 17.88
C ASN A 328 -20.38 -21.38 16.63
N LEU A 329 -21.08 -20.41 16.02
CA LEU A 329 -21.79 -20.62 14.75
C LEU A 329 -20.84 -20.90 13.59
N PHE A 330 -19.71 -20.21 13.54
CA PHE A 330 -18.72 -20.38 12.49
C PHE A 330 -17.95 -21.69 12.61
N ASP A 331 -17.72 -22.19 13.83
CA ASP A 331 -17.16 -23.52 14.06
C ASP A 331 -18.16 -24.62 13.63
N ILE A 332 -19.48 -24.43 13.80
CA ILE A 332 -20.49 -25.32 13.19
C ILE A 332 -20.37 -25.35 11.65
N LEU A 333 -20.15 -24.20 11.01
CA LEU A 333 -19.91 -24.16 9.55
C LEU A 333 -18.66 -24.97 9.18
N ILE A 334 -17.58 -24.88 9.97
CA ILE A 334 -16.36 -25.68 9.73
C ILE A 334 -16.61 -27.17 9.97
N ASP A 335 -17.34 -27.53 11.02
CA ASP A 335 -17.68 -28.92 11.35
C ASP A 335 -18.57 -29.53 10.26
N GLU A 336 -19.62 -28.84 9.79
CA GLU A 336 -20.46 -29.34 8.69
C GLU A 336 -19.72 -29.44 7.36
N ILE A 337 -18.86 -28.47 7.02
CA ILE A 337 -17.98 -28.59 5.84
C ILE A 337 -17.05 -29.81 6.00
N SER A 338 -16.72 -30.19 7.23
CA SER A 338 -15.87 -31.34 7.57
C SER A 338 -16.59 -32.68 7.67
N GLU A 339 -17.90 -32.69 7.91
CA GLU A 339 -18.74 -33.90 8.09
C GLU A 339 -19.63 -34.21 6.87
N GLY A 340 -20.24 -33.19 6.23
CA GLY A 340 -21.41 -33.35 5.35
C GLY A 340 -21.23 -33.04 3.86
N ALA A 341 -20.06 -32.54 3.44
CA ALA A 341 -19.86 -32.10 2.05
C ALA A 341 -19.75 -33.25 1.03
N GLN A 342 -20.86 -33.57 0.34
CA GLN A 342 -20.88 -34.50 -0.80
C GLN A 342 -19.82 -34.16 -1.88
N ASN A 343 -18.68 -34.86 -1.90
CA ASN A 343 -17.61 -34.88 -2.92
C ASN A 343 -16.99 -33.55 -3.44
N VAL A 344 -17.65 -32.40 -3.27
CA VAL A 344 -17.42 -31.17 -4.05
C VAL A 344 -16.69 -30.08 -3.24
N MET A 345 -16.92 -30.02 -1.92
CA MET A 345 -16.15 -29.15 -1.01
C MET A 345 -15.04 -29.90 -0.26
N VAL A 346 -14.70 -31.13 -0.70
CA VAL A 346 -13.62 -31.96 -0.13
C VAL A 346 -12.29 -31.19 -0.12
N HIS A 347 -12.02 -30.38 -1.15
CA HIS A 347 -10.81 -29.57 -1.26
C HIS A 347 -10.76 -28.47 -0.19
N THR A 348 -11.90 -27.82 0.05
CA THR A 348 -12.07 -26.75 1.06
C THR A 348 -11.96 -27.32 2.47
N MET A 349 -12.61 -28.46 2.75
CA MET A 349 -12.43 -29.22 4.00
C MET A 349 -10.95 -29.57 4.25
N MET A 350 -10.23 -30.03 3.23
CA MET A 350 -8.84 -30.44 3.37
C MET A 350 -7.89 -29.26 3.59
N ALA A 351 -8.13 -28.14 2.91
CA ALA A 351 -7.43 -26.89 3.18
C ALA A 351 -7.72 -26.38 4.62
N LEU A 352 -8.97 -26.48 5.10
CA LEU A 352 -9.34 -26.16 6.49
C LEU A 352 -8.62 -27.04 7.52
N LYS A 353 -8.50 -28.36 7.27
CA LYS A 353 -7.83 -29.30 8.20
C LYS A 353 -6.33 -29.03 8.36
N LEU A 354 -5.65 -28.59 7.30
CA LEU A 354 -4.20 -28.34 7.32
C LEU A 354 -3.80 -26.88 7.55
N ASN A 355 -4.70 -25.94 7.25
CA ASN A 355 -4.51 -24.51 7.47
C ASN A 355 -5.81 -23.88 8.02
N PRO A 356 -6.19 -24.19 9.28
CA PRO A 356 -7.42 -23.68 9.87
C PRO A 356 -7.42 -22.15 9.94
N GLY A 357 -6.32 -21.52 10.38
CA GLY A 357 -6.26 -20.06 10.53
C GLY A 357 -6.48 -19.30 9.22
N GLY A 358 -5.70 -19.61 8.18
CA GLY A 358 -5.81 -18.95 6.88
C GLY A 358 -7.15 -19.23 6.18
N CYS A 359 -7.67 -20.46 6.28
CA CYS A 359 -8.94 -20.82 5.66
C CYS A 359 -10.15 -20.24 6.41
N LYS A 360 -10.12 -20.16 7.75
CA LYS A 360 -11.15 -19.45 8.54
C LYS A 360 -11.23 -17.97 8.12
N ASN A 361 -10.10 -17.29 7.97
CA ASN A 361 -10.08 -15.91 7.49
C ASN A 361 -10.61 -15.77 6.05
N ARG A 362 -10.24 -16.68 5.14
CA ARG A 362 -10.76 -16.72 3.76
C ARG A 362 -12.29 -16.90 3.72
N LEU A 363 -12.87 -17.77 4.55
CA LEU A 363 -14.32 -17.96 4.62
C LEU A 363 -15.04 -16.75 5.26
N ARG A 364 -14.47 -16.13 6.31
CA ARG A 364 -14.99 -14.88 6.89
C ARG A 364 -15.08 -13.76 5.84
N ARG A 365 -14.04 -13.60 5.01
CA ARG A 365 -14.06 -12.65 3.88
C ARG A 365 -15.20 -12.93 2.91
N LEU A 366 -15.41 -14.18 2.49
CA LEU A 366 -16.51 -14.51 1.56
C LEU A 366 -17.89 -14.20 2.16
N LEU A 367 -18.09 -14.41 3.47
CA LEU A 367 -19.32 -14.02 4.15
C LEU A 367 -19.50 -12.49 4.23
N LYS A 368 -18.42 -11.72 4.46
CA LYS A 368 -18.44 -10.25 4.35
C LYS A 368 -18.78 -9.77 2.93
N MET A 369 -18.22 -10.40 1.90
CA MET A 369 -18.49 -10.03 0.50
C MET A 369 -19.95 -10.30 0.11
N ILE A 370 -20.52 -11.43 0.57
CA ILE A 370 -21.96 -11.72 0.47
C ILE A 370 -22.78 -10.61 1.14
N ASP A 371 -22.45 -10.24 2.38
CA ASP A 371 -23.17 -9.22 3.15
C ASP A 371 -23.13 -7.84 2.48
N LYS A 372 -21.92 -7.37 2.11
CA LYS A 372 -21.71 -6.10 1.41
C LYS A 372 -22.44 -6.05 0.07
N SER A 373 -22.41 -7.15 -0.69
CA SER A 373 -23.12 -7.25 -1.98
C SER A 373 -24.64 -7.22 -1.81
N PHE A 374 -25.18 -7.85 -0.76
CA PHE A 374 -26.63 -7.92 -0.55
C PHE A 374 -27.22 -6.59 -0.05
N TRP A 375 -26.53 -5.89 0.85
CA TRP A 375 -27.04 -4.66 1.46
C TRP A 375 -26.66 -3.38 0.72
N TYR A 376 -25.44 -3.31 0.18
CA TYR A 376 -24.84 -2.09 -0.39
C TYR A 376 -24.54 -2.19 -1.88
N ASP A 377 -24.93 -3.28 -2.56
CA ASP A 377 -24.74 -3.50 -4.00
C ASP A 377 -23.25 -3.44 -4.44
N ALA A 378 -22.34 -3.88 -3.57
CA ALA A 378 -20.90 -3.88 -3.83
C ALA A 378 -20.56 -4.66 -5.11
N ASP A 379 -19.65 -4.11 -5.93
CA ASP A 379 -19.18 -4.72 -7.17
C ASP A 379 -17.66 -4.89 -7.18
N TYR A 380 -17.23 -6.12 -7.42
CA TYR A 380 -15.82 -6.54 -7.42
C TYR A 380 -15.34 -6.95 -8.82
N SER A 381 -15.95 -6.39 -9.87
CA SER A 381 -15.74 -6.84 -11.26
C SER A 381 -14.33 -6.57 -11.80
N GLU A 382 -13.60 -5.59 -11.26
CA GLU A 382 -12.21 -5.29 -11.60
C GLU A 382 -11.20 -6.24 -10.92
N SER A 383 -11.62 -7.05 -9.94
CA SER A 383 -10.70 -7.83 -9.10
C SER A 383 -9.87 -8.86 -9.86
N THR A 384 -8.56 -8.84 -9.64
CA THR A 384 -7.61 -9.84 -10.15
C THR A 384 -7.70 -11.18 -9.41
N ASN A 385 -8.34 -11.24 -8.24
CA ASN A 385 -8.43 -12.46 -7.43
C ASN A 385 -9.40 -13.48 -8.04
N ARG A 386 -8.91 -14.70 -8.31
CA ARG A 386 -9.68 -15.81 -8.90
C ARG A 386 -11.01 -16.07 -8.16
N ILE A 387 -11.00 -16.13 -6.82
CA ILE A 387 -12.20 -16.47 -6.05
C ILE A 387 -13.21 -15.32 -6.10
N THR A 388 -12.74 -14.07 -6.09
CA THR A 388 -13.58 -12.87 -6.25
C THR A 388 -14.27 -12.81 -7.61
N ARG A 389 -13.57 -13.16 -8.71
CA ARG A 389 -14.18 -13.24 -10.04
C ARG A 389 -15.24 -14.35 -10.17
N LEU A 390 -15.02 -15.49 -9.50
CA LEU A 390 -16.03 -16.55 -9.41
C LEU A 390 -17.25 -16.10 -8.59
N PHE A 391 -17.03 -15.37 -7.50
CA PHE A 391 -18.10 -14.79 -6.67
C PHE A 391 -18.95 -13.81 -7.48
N GLU A 392 -18.33 -12.91 -8.24
CA GLU A 392 -19.04 -11.98 -9.14
C GLU A 392 -19.89 -12.70 -10.20
N THR A 393 -19.34 -13.78 -10.78
CA THR A 393 -20.04 -14.61 -11.77
C THR A 393 -21.27 -15.27 -11.15
N TRP A 394 -21.13 -15.82 -9.93
CA TRP A 394 -22.24 -16.41 -9.17
C TRP A 394 -23.29 -15.37 -8.75
N LYS A 395 -22.86 -14.20 -8.27
CA LYS A 395 -23.72 -13.06 -7.86
C LYS A 395 -24.66 -12.64 -9.01
N LYS A 396 -24.10 -12.54 -10.21
CA LYS A 396 -24.81 -12.13 -11.45
C LYS A 396 -25.56 -13.27 -12.13
N SER A 397 -25.37 -14.53 -11.71
CA SER A 397 -26.05 -15.70 -12.27
C SER A 397 -27.51 -15.76 -11.83
N SER A 398 -28.44 -15.78 -12.81
CA SER A 398 -29.89 -15.85 -12.57
C SER A 398 -30.37 -17.16 -11.91
N THR A 399 -29.51 -18.19 -11.88
CA THR A 399 -29.78 -19.46 -11.20
C THR A 399 -29.41 -19.45 -9.71
N SER A 400 -28.57 -18.51 -9.24
CA SER A 400 -28.10 -18.46 -7.85
C SER A 400 -29.23 -18.19 -6.86
N SER A 401 -29.05 -18.63 -5.61
CA SER A 401 -29.98 -18.29 -4.52
C SER A 401 -29.90 -16.81 -4.16
N PHE A 402 -28.72 -16.20 -4.26
CA PHE A 402 -28.49 -14.76 -4.04
C PHE A 402 -29.35 -13.90 -4.97
N TYR A 403 -29.24 -14.09 -6.28
CA TYR A 403 -29.95 -13.28 -7.27
C TYR A 403 -31.48 -13.30 -7.06
N LYS A 404 -32.02 -14.47 -6.74
CA LYS A 404 -33.45 -14.68 -6.48
C LYS A 404 -33.94 -13.97 -5.23
N GLU A 405 -33.14 -13.98 -4.15
CA GLU A 405 -33.51 -13.35 -2.88
C GLU A 405 -33.31 -11.83 -2.93
N TYR A 406 -32.22 -11.36 -3.54
CA TYR A 406 -31.91 -9.95 -3.75
C TYR A 406 -33.02 -9.24 -4.57
N HIS A 407 -33.44 -9.83 -5.68
CA HIS A 407 -34.56 -9.28 -6.46
C HIS A 407 -35.95 -9.49 -5.81
N ARG A 408 -36.05 -10.26 -4.72
CA ARG A 408 -37.27 -10.33 -3.88
C ARG A 408 -37.27 -9.18 -2.87
N SER A 409 -36.19 -9.00 -2.12
CA SER A 409 -36.07 -7.94 -1.09
C SER A 409 -36.21 -6.54 -1.70
N GLU A 410 -35.66 -6.33 -2.91
CA GLU A 410 -35.87 -5.14 -3.75
C GLU A 410 -37.35 -4.82 -3.96
N LYS A 411 -38.13 -5.80 -4.42
CA LYS A 411 -39.56 -5.63 -4.71
C LYS A 411 -40.38 -5.35 -3.45
N GLU A 412 -39.93 -5.86 -2.30
CA GLU A 412 -40.55 -5.63 -1.00
C GLU A 412 -40.16 -4.30 -0.34
N ARG A 413 -39.20 -3.54 -0.90
CA ARG A 413 -38.67 -2.27 -0.34
C ARG A 413 -38.13 -2.36 1.10
N LYS A 414 -37.66 -3.54 1.53
CA LYS A 414 -37.13 -3.79 2.88
C LYS A 414 -35.59 -3.72 2.93
N ARG A 415 -34.99 -2.60 2.51
CA ARG A 415 -33.54 -2.36 2.68
C ARG A 415 -33.23 -1.72 4.05
N GLY A 416 -33.39 -2.50 5.11
CA GLY A 416 -33.00 -2.09 6.47
C GLY A 416 -32.18 -3.18 7.14
N ARG A 417 -30.91 -2.88 7.47
CA ARG A 417 -30.06 -3.75 8.29
C ARG A 417 -30.68 -3.84 9.69
N GLY A 418 -31.11 -5.04 10.09
CA GLY A 418 -31.89 -5.26 11.31
C GLY A 418 -31.06 -5.13 12.60
N GLU A 419 -31.74 -5.02 13.74
CA GLU A 419 -31.04 -5.06 15.04
C GLU A 419 -30.39 -6.42 15.32
N LYS A 420 -29.35 -6.41 16.19
CA LYS A 420 -28.69 -7.62 16.70
C LYS A 420 -29.70 -8.60 17.30
N LEU A 421 -29.63 -9.86 16.85
CA LEU A 421 -30.37 -10.99 17.42
C LEU A 421 -29.87 -11.31 18.83
N LEU A 422 -30.73 -11.91 19.66
CA LEU A 422 -30.39 -12.33 21.00
C LEU A 422 -29.60 -13.65 21.00
N SER A 423 -28.48 -13.69 21.72
CA SER A 423 -27.72 -14.93 22.01
C SER A 423 -28.27 -15.69 23.22
N SER A 424 -29.19 -15.10 23.98
CA SER A 424 -29.80 -15.69 25.18
C SER A 424 -31.22 -15.19 25.43
N PRO A 425 -32.04 -15.91 26.22
CA PRO A 425 -33.31 -15.38 26.72
C PRO A 425 -33.10 -14.04 27.44
N VAL A 426 -33.93 -13.06 27.11
CA VAL A 426 -33.91 -11.72 27.75
C VAL A 426 -35.34 -11.33 28.12
N ILE A 427 -35.53 -10.79 29.32
CA ILE A 427 -36.80 -10.19 29.72
C ILE A 427 -36.94 -8.83 29.01
N ILE A 428 -38.05 -8.60 28.34
CA ILE A 428 -38.40 -7.32 27.74
C ILE A 428 -39.64 -6.73 28.41
N TYR A 429 -39.63 -5.43 28.63
CA TYR A 429 -40.79 -4.66 29.08
C TYR A 429 -41.44 -3.99 27.87
N LYS A 430 -42.77 -4.03 27.77
CA LYS A 430 -43.55 -3.36 26.73
C LYS A 430 -44.39 -2.25 27.37
N PRO A 431 -43.98 -0.96 27.28
CA PRO A 431 -44.70 0.15 27.89
C PRO A 431 -46.16 0.29 27.42
N SER A 432 -46.45 -0.05 26.16
CA SER A 432 -47.80 0.00 25.57
C SER A 432 -48.82 -0.87 26.30
N ASP A 433 -48.37 -2.00 26.85
CA ASP A 433 -49.20 -3.06 27.41
C ASP A 433 -49.01 -3.21 28.93
N ASN A 434 -48.18 -2.32 29.51
CA ASN A 434 -47.58 -2.39 30.85
C ASN A 434 -47.22 -3.82 31.28
N GLY A 435 -46.49 -4.54 30.41
CA GLY A 435 -46.32 -5.98 30.54
C GLY A 435 -44.92 -6.47 30.19
N PHE A 436 -44.51 -7.55 30.86
CA PHE A 436 -43.22 -8.20 30.67
C PHE A 436 -43.36 -9.43 29.78
N LYS A 437 -42.32 -9.71 28.98
CA LYS A 437 -42.20 -10.95 28.23
C LYS A 437 -40.77 -11.49 28.32
N VAL A 438 -40.60 -12.80 28.26
CA VAL A 438 -39.31 -13.43 27.95
C VAL A 438 -39.23 -13.58 26.44
N LEU A 439 -38.22 -12.99 25.82
CA LEU A 439 -37.90 -13.20 24.41
C LEU A 439 -36.96 -14.42 24.32
N LEU A 440 -37.41 -15.48 23.67
CA LEU A 440 -36.62 -16.70 23.45
C LEU A 440 -35.81 -16.54 22.16
N PRO A 441 -34.48 -16.75 22.20
CA PRO A 441 -33.62 -16.56 21.03
C PRO A 441 -33.91 -17.62 19.96
N GLN A 442 -33.62 -17.27 18.71
CA GLN A 442 -33.49 -18.25 17.64
C GLN A 442 -32.35 -19.23 17.97
N GLN A 443 -32.55 -20.53 17.75
CA GLN A 443 -31.59 -21.59 18.08
C GLN A 443 -31.43 -22.59 16.93
N LEU A 444 -30.19 -23.01 16.69
CA LEU A 444 -29.84 -24.03 15.71
C LEU A 444 -30.00 -25.44 16.30
N LEU A 445 -30.78 -26.28 15.63
CA LEU A 445 -31.14 -27.61 16.13
C LEU A 445 -30.14 -28.68 15.63
N ARG A 446 -28.93 -28.69 16.20
CA ARG A 446 -27.83 -29.59 15.79
C ARG A 446 -28.28 -31.07 15.77
N HIS A 447 -28.11 -31.71 14.61
CA HIS A 447 -28.48 -33.11 14.34
C HIS A 447 -29.92 -33.49 14.70
N CYS A 448 -30.86 -32.53 14.71
CA CYS A 448 -32.28 -32.80 14.87
C CYS A 448 -32.81 -33.60 13.67
N SER A 449 -33.32 -34.80 13.95
CA SER A 449 -33.95 -35.66 12.94
C SER A 449 -35.39 -35.22 12.64
N GLU A 450 -35.94 -35.57 11.48
CA GLU A 450 -37.29 -35.14 11.04
C GLU A 450 -38.42 -35.63 11.96
N ASP A 451 -38.17 -36.66 12.78
CA ASP A 451 -39.08 -37.20 13.78
C ASP A 451 -38.94 -36.57 15.18
N GLU A 452 -37.87 -35.81 15.43
CA GLU A 452 -37.70 -35.08 16.70
C GLU A 452 -38.61 -33.85 16.76
N ARG A 453 -39.27 -33.68 17.91
CA ARG A 453 -40.11 -32.50 18.20
C ARG A 453 -39.44 -31.63 19.26
N PRO A 454 -38.66 -30.61 18.87
CA PRO A 454 -38.10 -29.66 19.83
C PRO A 454 -39.20 -28.79 20.44
N ILE A 455 -39.15 -28.57 21.75
CA ILE A 455 -40.12 -27.79 22.52
C ILE A 455 -39.34 -26.90 23.50
N TRP A 456 -39.73 -25.62 23.59
CA TRP A 456 -39.27 -24.76 24.68
C TRP A 456 -40.07 -25.06 25.95
N THR A 457 -39.40 -25.42 27.02
CA THR A 457 -39.94 -25.53 28.39
C THR A 457 -39.47 -24.32 29.19
N ILE A 458 -40.40 -23.60 29.82
CA ILE A 458 -40.13 -22.41 30.63
C ILE A 458 -40.75 -22.65 32.01
N THR A 459 -39.92 -22.69 33.03
CA THR A 459 -40.34 -22.91 34.42
C THR A 459 -40.05 -21.64 35.23
N ILE A 460 -41.08 -21.12 35.90
CA ILE A 460 -41.03 -19.92 36.73
C ILE A 460 -41.69 -20.25 38.06
N GLY A 461 -40.89 -20.28 39.13
CA GLY A 461 -41.36 -20.73 40.44
C GLY A 461 -41.94 -22.15 40.39
N SER A 462 -43.25 -22.28 40.63
CA SER A 462 -43.99 -23.55 40.55
C SER A 462 -44.77 -23.75 39.24
N GLU A 463 -44.81 -22.74 38.36
CA GLU A 463 -45.45 -22.83 37.06
C GLU A 463 -44.47 -23.33 35.99
N SER A 464 -44.90 -24.25 35.14
CA SER A 464 -44.14 -24.64 33.94
C SER A 464 -45.03 -24.53 32.70
N ARG A 465 -44.46 -24.01 31.61
CA ARG A 465 -45.15 -23.73 30.35
C ARG A 465 -44.33 -24.28 29.21
N SER A 466 -44.98 -24.93 28.25
CA SER A 466 -44.34 -25.46 27.05
C SER A 466 -44.82 -24.71 25.82
N VAL A 467 -43.90 -24.36 24.93
CA VAL A 467 -44.18 -23.69 23.64
C VAL A 467 -43.47 -24.42 22.53
N GLU A 468 -44.23 -24.87 21.52
CA GLU A 468 -43.66 -25.42 20.30
C GLU A 468 -43.07 -24.27 19.46
N PRO A 469 -41.74 -24.24 19.19
CA PRO A 469 -41.15 -23.24 18.33
C PRO A 469 -41.64 -23.43 16.89
N THR A 470 -41.89 -22.32 16.18
CA THR A 470 -42.02 -22.39 14.72
C THR A 470 -40.67 -22.77 14.13
N LEU A 471 -40.60 -23.91 13.45
CA LEU A 471 -39.39 -24.36 12.77
C LEU A 471 -39.29 -23.74 11.38
N LEU A 472 -38.11 -23.22 11.05
CA LEU A 472 -37.75 -22.83 9.70
C LEU A 472 -36.80 -23.87 9.11
N GLN A 473 -37.15 -24.36 7.93
CA GLN A 473 -36.40 -25.38 7.21
C GLN A 473 -35.64 -24.72 6.06
N GLY A 474 -34.31 -24.68 6.20
CA GLY A 474 -33.39 -24.37 5.11
C GLY A 474 -32.49 -25.57 4.83
N LYS A 475 -31.21 -25.30 4.55
CA LYS A 475 -30.16 -26.32 4.56
C LYS A 475 -29.87 -26.85 5.98
N PHE A 476 -30.21 -26.05 6.98
CA PHE A 476 -30.17 -26.33 8.41
C PHE A 476 -31.58 -26.17 9.00
N LEU A 477 -31.82 -26.73 10.19
CA LEU A 477 -33.08 -26.60 10.94
C LEU A 477 -32.90 -25.68 12.16
N PHE A 478 -33.79 -24.71 12.34
CA PHE A 478 -33.71 -23.73 13.43
C PHE A 478 -35.08 -23.23 13.89
N THR A 479 -35.14 -22.71 15.12
CA THR A 479 -36.35 -22.14 15.73
C THR A 479 -36.48 -20.66 15.44
N ASN A 480 -37.69 -20.15 15.18
CA ASN A 480 -37.96 -18.72 15.23
C ASN A 480 -37.79 -18.15 16.65
N GLU A 481 -37.44 -16.86 16.72
CA GLU A 481 -37.59 -16.04 17.93
C GLU A 481 -39.07 -16.09 18.40
N THR A 482 -39.29 -16.29 19.70
CA THR A 482 -40.62 -16.52 20.27
C THR A 482 -40.78 -15.73 21.56
N ASP A 483 -41.87 -14.96 21.71
CA ASP A 483 -42.11 -14.14 22.91
C ASP A 483 -43.17 -14.76 23.85
N ILE A 484 -42.89 -14.80 25.16
CA ILE A 484 -43.78 -15.40 26.17
C ILE A 484 -44.09 -14.38 27.24
N ARG A 485 -45.37 -14.06 27.45
CA ARG A 485 -45.81 -13.11 28.49
C ARG A 485 -45.62 -13.72 29.88
N ILE A 486 -44.96 -12.97 30.76
CA ILE A 486 -44.87 -13.28 32.19
C ILE A 486 -45.71 -12.27 32.96
N ARG A 487 -46.21 -12.65 34.14
CA ARG A 487 -46.90 -11.71 35.03
C ARG A 487 -45.89 -10.85 35.79
N PRO A 488 -46.25 -9.68 36.35
CA PRO A 488 -45.30 -8.85 37.07
C PRO A 488 -44.79 -9.47 38.38
N ASP A 489 -45.60 -10.29 39.07
CA ASP A 489 -45.15 -11.10 40.22
C ASP A 489 -44.02 -12.07 39.85
N GLN A 490 -44.00 -12.54 38.60
CA GLN A 490 -43.02 -13.49 38.07
C GLN A 490 -41.69 -12.84 37.61
N LEU A 491 -41.58 -11.51 37.61
CA LEU A 491 -40.39 -10.78 37.12
C LEU A 491 -39.13 -11.03 37.96
N PHE A 492 -39.33 -11.26 39.25
CA PHE A 492 -38.29 -11.35 40.27
C PHE A 492 -37.93 -12.80 40.66
N GLU A 493 -38.63 -13.79 40.10
CA GLU A 493 -38.39 -15.23 40.34
C GLU A 493 -37.24 -15.81 39.47
N ASP A 494 -36.82 -17.05 39.77
CA ASP A 494 -35.95 -17.85 38.90
C ASP A 494 -36.76 -18.29 37.66
N ILE A 495 -36.26 -17.99 36.46
CA ILE A 495 -36.84 -18.38 35.17
C ILE A 495 -35.88 -19.36 34.48
N GLU A 496 -36.16 -20.66 34.56
CA GLU A 496 -35.44 -21.67 33.79
C GLU A 496 -36.05 -21.81 32.39
N VAL A 497 -35.20 -21.77 31.36
CA VAL A 497 -35.57 -21.88 29.95
C VAL A 497 -34.76 -23.00 29.32
N GLU A 498 -35.43 -24.02 28.78
CA GLU A 498 -34.81 -25.16 28.10
C GLU A 498 -35.47 -25.47 26.75
N LEU A 499 -34.69 -25.57 25.68
CA LEU A 499 -35.11 -26.13 24.39
C LEU A 499 -34.65 -27.58 24.33
N LYS A 500 -35.60 -28.52 24.20
CA LYS A 500 -35.31 -29.97 24.15
C LYS A 500 -36.27 -30.73 23.24
N SER A 501 -35.80 -31.83 22.67
CA SER A 501 -36.63 -32.89 22.11
C SER A 501 -36.80 -34.03 23.13
N ASP A 502 -37.49 -35.09 22.71
CA ASP A 502 -37.51 -36.40 23.35
C ASP A 502 -36.12 -37.08 23.40
N LYS A 503 -35.20 -36.71 22.50
CA LYS A 503 -33.86 -37.34 22.37
C LYS A 503 -32.73 -36.52 22.99
N ARG A 504 -32.82 -35.18 23.03
CA ARG A 504 -31.71 -34.31 23.48
C ARG A 504 -32.15 -32.94 24.00
N SER A 505 -31.31 -32.29 24.79
CA SER A 505 -31.40 -30.86 25.10
C SER A 505 -30.51 -30.08 24.13
N TYR A 506 -31.05 -29.01 23.53
CA TYR A 506 -30.36 -28.14 22.56
C TYR A 506 -29.82 -26.87 23.22
N TYR A 507 -30.56 -26.33 24.19
CA TYR A 507 -30.22 -25.09 24.89
C TYR A 507 -30.83 -25.13 26.29
N ARG A 508 -30.08 -24.68 27.31
CA ARG A 508 -30.62 -24.45 28.65
C ARG A 508 -29.96 -23.21 29.26
N ARG A 509 -30.76 -22.31 29.84
CA ARG A 509 -30.28 -21.16 30.63
C ARG A 509 -31.27 -20.84 31.74
N VAL A 510 -30.77 -20.36 32.87
CA VAL A 510 -31.57 -19.86 33.99
C VAL A 510 -31.32 -18.38 34.15
N ILE A 511 -32.37 -17.56 34.12
CA ILE A 511 -32.34 -16.17 34.57
C ILE A 511 -32.62 -16.21 36.08
N ARG A 512 -31.67 -15.78 36.90
CA ARG A 512 -31.80 -15.87 38.37
C ARG A 512 -32.76 -14.85 38.94
N SER A 513 -33.40 -15.21 40.04
CA SER A 513 -34.18 -14.33 40.92
C SER A 513 -33.34 -13.19 41.48
N THR A 514 -34.00 -12.06 41.72
CA THR A 514 -33.41 -10.81 42.23
C THR A 514 -34.54 -9.86 42.61
N ASP A 515 -34.37 -9.06 43.67
CA ASP A 515 -35.34 -8.04 44.05
C ASP A 515 -35.35 -6.82 43.11
N VAL A 516 -34.41 -6.76 42.14
CA VAL A 516 -34.14 -5.60 41.28
C VAL A 516 -33.77 -6.04 39.87
N ARG A 517 -34.41 -5.46 38.85
CA ARG A 517 -34.15 -5.69 37.41
C ARG A 517 -33.90 -4.37 36.69
N PHE A 518 -32.75 -4.26 36.02
CA PHE A 518 -32.34 -3.09 35.24
C PHE A 518 -32.75 -3.25 33.78
N PHE A 519 -33.18 -2.18 33.11
CA PHE A 519 -33.61 -2.20 31.71
C PHE A 519 -33.02 -1.03 30.92
N ASN A 520 -32.60 -1.29 29.68
CA ASN A 520 -32.08 -0.24 28.80
C ASN A 520 -33.17 0.56 28.08
N SER A 521 -32.74 1.56 27.31
CA SER A 521 -33.61 2.42 26.49
C SER A 521 -34.46 1.68 25.44
N LYS A 522 -34.14 0.42 25.12
CA LYS A 522 -34.96 -0.49 24.30
C LYS A 522 -35.88 -1.41 25.12
N PHE A 523 -36.00 -1.12 26.41
CA PHE A 523 -36.74 -1.89 27.40
C PHE A 523 -36.35 -3.37 27.45
N ARG A 524 -35.07 -3.68 27.26
CA ARG A 524 -34.50 -5.02 27.45
C ARG A 524 -33.78 -5.09 28.80
N ASN A 525 -34.00 -6.17 29.54
CA ASN A 525 -33.35 -6.39 30.83
C ASN A 525 -31.85 -6.61 30.63
N ILE A 526 -31.07 -6.02 31.54
CA ILE A 526 -29.62 -6.13 31.60
C ILE A 526 -29.23 -6.76 32.94
N GLU A 527 -28.24 -7.64 32.91
CA GLU A 527 -27.58 -8.19 34.09
C GLU A 527 -26.27 -7.41 34.33
N ALA A 528 -25.86 -7.24 35.58
CA ALA A 528 -24.57 -6.64 35.89
C ALA A 528 -23.43 -7.61 35.50
N ILE A 529 -22.41 -7.10 34.80
CA ILE A 529 -21.24 -7.86 34.37
C ILE A 529 -20.06 -7.43 35.25
N ALA A 530 -19.41 -8.40 35.92
CA ALA A 530 -18.32 -8.14 36.87
C ALA A 530 -18.68 -7.04 37.91
N ASP A 531 -19.86 -7.19 38.53
CA ASP A 531 -20.44 -6.25 39.52
C ASP A 531 -20.68 -4.81 39.01
N CYS A 532 -20.70 -4.62 37.68
CA CYS A 532 -20.92 -3.33 37.01
C CYS A 532 -22.16 -3.37 36.12
N LEU A 533 -22.97 -2.29 36.15
CA LEU A 533 -24.06 -2.07 35.19
C LEU A 533 -23.58 -1.34 33.95
N SER A 534 -24.21 -1.57 32.82
CA SER A 534 -23.94 -0.81 31.60
C SER A 534 -24.52 0.60 31.66
N LYS A 535 -23.95 1.51 30.86
CA LYS A 535 -24.39 2.92 30.76
C LYS A 535 -25.72 3.13 30.02
N ASP A 536 -26.29 2.11 29.39
CA ASP A 536 -27.54 2.20 28.63
C ASP A 536 -28.80 1.93 29.46
N VAL A 537 -28.68 1.66 30.76
CA VAL A 537 -29.82 1.53 31.70
C VAL A 537 -30.63 2.83 31.75
N SER A 538 -31.92 2.74 31.48
CA SER A 538 -32.87 3.87 31.50
C SER A 538 -33.93 3.77 32.59
N CYS A 539 -34.24 2.55 33.04
CA CYS A 539 -35.19 2.34 34.12
C CYS A 539 -34.91 1.05 34.91
N VAL A 540 -35.46 0.99 36.12
CA VAL A 540 -35.31 -0.12 37.05
C VAL A 540 -36.66 -0.45 37.66
N PHE A 541 -36.94 -1.75 37.74
CA PHE A 541 -38.09 -2.30 38.43
C PHE A 541 -37.59 -2.98 39.70
N THR A 542 -38.23 -2.72 40.83
CA THR A 542 -37.92 -3.35 42.11
C THR A 542 -39.14 -4.00 42.73
N VAL A 543 -38.92 -5.03 43.54
CA VAL A 543 -39.96 -5.53 44.46
C VAL A 543 -40.48 -4.36 45.30
N LYS A 544 -41.80 -4.30 45.48
CA LYS A 544 -42.47 -3.17 46.12
C LYS A 544 -41.94 -2.91 47.55
N GLY A 545 -41.55 -1.66 47.82
CA GLY A 545 -40.92 -1.23 49.06
C GLY A 545 -39.39 -1.35 49.08
N CYS A 546 -38.76 -1.90 48.04
CA CYS A 546 -37.31 -1.98 47.90
C CYS A 546 -36.75 -0.60 47.50
N LYS A 547 -36.36 0.19 48.51
CA LYS A 547 -35.86 1.56 48.30
C LYS A 547 -34.38 1.59 47.93
N LEU A 548 -34.10 1.83 46.65
CA LEU A 548 -32.75 2.10 46.17
C LEU A 548 -32.28 3.48 46.63
N ARG A 549 -31.00 3.59 46.97
CA ARG A 549 -30.29 4.85 47.19
C ARG A 549 -29.27 5.03 46.07
N PHE A 550 -29.09 6.24 45.59
CA PHE A 550 -28.17 6.52 44.49
C PHE A 550 -27.10 7.51 44.98
N ILE A 551 -25.83 7.16 44.79
CA ILE A 551 -24.69 8.07 44.91
C ILE A 551 -24.36 8.51 43.48
N THR A 552 -25.14 9.46 42.99
CA THR A 552 -25.08 10.04 41.65
C THR A 552 -25.36 11.54 41.76
N ASP A 553 -24.93 12.31 40.77
CA ASP A 553 -25.34 13.71 40.61
C ASP A 553 -26.59 13.82 39.70
N ALA A 554 -27.07 12.70 39.15
CA ALA A 554 -28.22 12.63 38.24
C ALA A 554 -29.57 12.83 38.94
N LYS A 555 -30.55 13.37 38.21
CA LYS A 555 -31.95 13.40 38.63
C LYS A 555 -32.56 11.99 38.52
N VAL A 556 -33.20 11.55 39.60
CA VAL A 556 -33.91 10.27 39.68
C VAL A 556 -35.40 10.55 39.87
N ASP A 557 -36.22 10.14 38.90
CA ASP A 557 -37.67 10.17 38.99
C ASP A 557 -38.19 8.83 39.52
N VAL A 558 -38.98 8.87 40.60
CA VAL A 558 -39.54 7.68 41.26
C VAL A 558 -41.04 7.62 41.04
N TYR A 559 -41.53 6.51 40.50
CA TYR A 559 -42.92 6.27 40.16
C TYR A 559 -43.55 5.21 41.09
N ASP A 560 -43.81 5.60 42.35
CA ASP A 560 -44.35 4.76 43.45
C ASP A 560 -45.84 4.31 43.27
N ASN A 561 -46.47 4.59 42.12
CA ASN A 561 -47.93 4.47 41.92
C ASN A 561 -48.42 3.13 41.33
N LEU A 562 -47.57 2.10 41.26
CA LEU A 562 -47.94 0.78 40.71
C LEU A 562 -48.24 -0.24 41.81
N SER A 563 -49.16 -1.18 41.55
CA SER A 563 -49.70 -2.09 42.56
C SER A 563 -48.68 -3.11 43.08
N GLU A 564 -47.78 -3.57 42.21
CA GLU A 564 -46.99 -4.80 42.39
C GLU A 564 -45.47 -4.58 42.46
N TYR A 565 -44.96 -3.42 42.03
CA TYR A 565 -43.53 -3.10 41.96
C TYR A 565 -43.33 -1.58 41.95
N ASP A 566 -42.13 -1.12 42.30
CA ASP A 566 -41.73 0.30 42.19
C ASP A 566 -40.86 0.51 40.95
N VAL A 567 -40.90 1.71 40.36
CA VAL A 567 -40.14 2.04 39.14
C VAL A 567 -39.31 3.30 39.32
N TYR A 568 -38.03 3.20 38.99
CA TYR A 568 -37.07 4.29 38.97
C TYR A 568 -36.68 4.59 37.52
N SER A 569 -36.64 5.86 37.14
CA SER A 569 -36.06 6.32 35.88
C SER A 569 -35.01 7.38 36.14
N PHE A 570 -33.92 7.31 35.39
CA PHE A 570 -32.71 8.10 35.63
C PHE A 570 -31.83 8.13 34.38
N ALA A 571 -30.83 9.00 34.37
CA ALA A 571 -29.75 9.00 33.39
C ALA A 571 -28.41 8.85 34.13
N LEU A 572 -27.92 7.60 34.26
CA LEU A 572 -26.68 7.31 34.97
C LEU A 572 -25.46 7.63 34.13
N ALA A 573 -24.44 8.19 34.77
CA ALA A 573 -23.11 8.38 34.20
C ALA A 573 -22.17 7.21 34.58
N GLU A 574 -21.03 7.10 33.89
CA GLU A 574 -20.00 6.14 34.26
C GLU A 574 -19.38 6.49 35.62
N GLY A 575 -19.27 5.50 36.50
CA GLY A 575 -18.79 5.62 37.88
C GLY A 575 -19.84 6.03 38.92
N ASP A 576 -21.10 6.29 38.51
CA ASP A 576 -22.23 6.37 39.44
C ASP A 576 -22.40 5.07 40.24
N ILE A 577 -22.93 5.16 41.47
CA ILE A 577 -23.06 4.02 42.38
C ILE A 577 -24.50 3.88 42.87
N ILE A 578 -25.07 2.69 42.71
CA ILE A 578 -26.39 2.32 43.22
C ILE A 578 -26.21 1.50 44.50
N LEU A 579 -26.83 1.97 45.59
CA LEU A 579 -26.90 1.28 46.87
C LEU A 579 -28.25 0.57 47.03
N PHE A 580 -28.18 -0.71 47.33
CA PHE A 580 -29.34 -1.56 47.64
C PHE A 580 -29.75 -1.43 49.13
N PRO A 581 -30.97 -1.84 49.53
CA PRO A 581 -31.43 -1.75 50.92
C PRO A 581 -30.58 -2.52 51.94
N ASP A 582 -29.86 -3.55 51.49
CA ASP A 582 -28.92 -4.35 52.30
C ASP A 582 -27.53 -3.69 52.45
N ASN A 583 -27.34 -2.51 51.86
CA ASN A 583 -26.07 -1.78 51.73
C ASN A 583 -25.00 -2.49 50.89
N LYS A 584 -25.40 -3.30 49.90
CA LYS A 584 -24.54 -3.61 48.74
C LYS A 584 -24.45 -2.39 47.81
N ALA A 585 -23.35 -2.29 47.07
CA ALA A 585 -23.13 -1.28 46.04
C ALA A 585 -22.87 -1.96 44.69
N ILE A 586 -23.45 -1.40 43.62
CA ILE A 586 -23.07 -1.68 42.23
C ILE A 586 -22.68 -0.37 41.56
N ALA A 587 -21.62 -0.40 40.77
CA ALA A 587 -21.16 0.76 40.00
C ALA A 587 -21.62 0.68 38.53
N VAL A 588 -21.60 1.82 37.84
CA VAL A 588 -21.96 1.94 36.42
C VAL A 588 -20.70 2.05 35.57
N GLY A 589 -20.64 1.29 34.48
CA GLY A 589 -19.54 1.25 33.51
C GLY A 589 -18.28 0.51 33.99
N ARG A 590 -17.78 0.84 35.19
CA ARG A 590 -16.49 0.35 35.73
C ARG A 590 -16.58 -0.03 37.21
N SER A 591 -15.68 -0.92 37.65
CA SER A 591 -15.66 -1.48 39.01
C SER A 591 -15.03 -0.53 40.03
N LEU A 592 -15.39 -0.70 41.31
CA LEU A 592 -14.97 0.17 42.41
C LEU A 592 -13.52 -0.08 42.86
N ASN A 593 -12.61 0.76 42.34
CA ASN A 593 -11.20 0.83 42.68
C ASN A 593 -10.91 1.94 43.70
N GLU A 594 -10.05 1.69 44.69
CA GLU A 594 -9.64 2.73 45.67
C GLU A 594 -9.04 3.94 44.95
N GLY A 595 -9.50 5.15 45.25
CA GLY A 595 -9.08 6.35 44.56
C GLY A 595 -10.14 7.45 44.51
N ILE A 596 -9.89 8.45 43.68
CA ILE A 596 -10.88 9.45 43.30
C ILE A 596 -11.89 8.75 42.37
N LEU A 597 -13.14 8.66 42.82
CA LEU A 597 -14.27 8.21 42.01
C LEU A 597 -14.54 9.24 40.92
N ASN A 598 -15.07 8.77 39.80
CA ASN A 598 -15.44 9.57 38.63
C ASN A 598 -14.29 10.28 37.90
N ASP A 599 -13.10 10.44 38.51
CA ASP A 599 -11.87 11.07 37.98
C ASP A 599 -12.12 11.81 36.66
N ARG A 600 -12.75 12.98 36.76
CA ARG A 600 -13.01 13.87 35.61
C ARG A 600 -11.75 14.61 35.20
N SER A 601 -10.63 13.89 35.17
CA SER A 601 -9.36 14.42 34.72
C SER A 601 -9.45 14.76 33.23
N THR A 602 -9.04 15.96 32.88
CA THR A 602 -9.14 16.47 31.51
C THR A 602 -8.09 15.74 30.67
N HIS A 603 -8.55 14.80 29.83
CA HIS A 603 -7.68 13.92 29.06
C HIS A 603 -6.75 14.74 28.16
N GLY A 604 -5.48 14.33 28.07
CA GLY A 604 -4.49 15.03 27.25
C GLY A 604 -4.00 16.37 27.81
N ALA A 605 -4.32 16.74 29.07
CA ALA A 605 -3.78 17.94 29.72
C ALA A 605 -3.24 17.64 31.13
N TYR A 606 -2.02 18.12 31.42
CA TYR A 606 -1.29 17.84 32.66
C TYR A 606 -0.52 19.07 33.14
N VAL A 607 -0.43 19.27 34.45
CA VAL A 607 0.52 20.24 35.03
C VAL A 607 1.87 19.57 35.24
N LEU A 608 2.95 20.25 34.84
CA LEU A 608 4.32 19.90 35.18
C LEU A 608 4.79 20.75 36.37
N TYR A 609 5.10 20.09 37.49
CA TYR A 609 5.59 20.74 38.71
C TYR A 609 6.62 19.83 39.41
N ASP A 610 7.79 20.36 39.76
CA ASP A 610 8.92 19.60 40.35
C ASP A 610 9.26 18.28 39.61
N GLU A 611 9.32 18.33 38.27
CA GLU A 611 9.52 17.16 37.37
C GLU A 611 8.42 16.08 37.42
N GLU A 612 7.41 16.21 38.28
CA GLU A 612 6.22 15.35 38.31
C GLU A 612 5.08 15.88 37.43
N ARG A 613 4.25 14.95 36.92
CA ARG A 613 3.01 15.26 36.20
C ARG A 613 1.79 15.11 37.11
N TYR A 614 0.95 16.12 37.13
CA TYR A 614 -0.32 16.15 37.85
C TYR A 614 -1.47 16.19 36.85
N ALA A 615 -2.44 15.29 37.00
CA ALA A 615 -3.69 15.35 36.23
C ALA A 615 -4.51 16.57 36.64
N ILE A 616 -5.10 17.28 35.67
CA ILE A 616 -5.99 18.42 35.92
C ILE A 616 -7.42 17.90 36.01
N THR A 617 -8.17 18.29 37.04
CA THR A 617 -9.62 18.04 37.12
C THR A 617 -10.39 19.35 37.13
N ALA A 618 -11.49 19.40 36.37
CA ALA A 618 -12.40 20.53 36.25
C ALA A 618 -13.41 20.62 37.41
N SER A 619 -13.56 19.54 38.20
CA SER A 619 -14.52 19.50 39.30
C SER A 619 -14.08 18.56 40.42
N LEU A 620 -14.23 18.99 41.66
CA LEU A 620 -13.93 18.19 42.83
C LEU A 620 -14.83 16.94 42.92
N ASP A 621 -14.21 15.78 42.81
CA ASP A 621 -14.86 14.47 42.80
C ASP A 621 -14.95 13.85 44.21
N LYS A 622 -15.54 12.65 44.31
CA LYS A 622 -15.67 11.89 45.57
C LYS A 622 -14.49 10.93 45.70
N VAL A 623 -14.00 10.63 46.92
CA VAL A 623 -12.93 9.64 47.15
C VAL A 623 -13.50 8.37 47.75
N PHE A 624 -13.18 7.22 47.17
CA PHE A 624 -13.49 5.89 47.68
C PHE A 624 -12.26 5.18 48.25
N PHE A 625 -12.41 4.62 49.44
CA PHE A 625 -11.39 3.79 50.08
C PHE A 625 -12.00 2.60 50.83
N LYS A 626 -11.21 1.55 51.05
CA LYS A 626 -11.61 0.32 51.75
C LYS A 626 -10.98 0.31 53.13
N ALA A 627 -11.77 0.05 54.16
CA ALA A 627 -11.26 -0.05 55.53
C ALA A 627 -12.12 -0.99 56.38
N ASN A 628 -11.52 -1.56 57.43
CA ASN A 628 -12.29 -2.31 58.40
C ASN A 628 -13.21 -1.36 59.18
N ARG A 629 -14.44 -1.78 59.48
CA ARG A 629 -15.42 -0.95 60.20
C ARG A 629 -14.94 -0.41 61.55
N SER A 630 -14.05 -1.13 62.21
CA SER A 630 -13.39 -0.73 63.46
C SER A 630 -12.38 0.42 63.31
N LYS A 631 -11.92 0.73 62.10
CA LYS A 631 -10.84 1.70 61.82
C LYS A 631 -11.32 3.10 61.46
N ILE A 632 -12.54 3.25 60.91
CA ILE A 632 -13.06 4.52 60.37
C ILE A 632 -12.97 5.70 61.35
N ASN A 633 -13.23 5.46 62.65
CA ASN A 633 -13.16 6.48 63.71
C ASN A 633 -11.74 7.02 63.96
N GLY A 634 -10.71 6.32 63.49
CA GLY A 634 -9.31 6.72 63.56
C GLY A 634 -8.70 7.08 62.20
N THR A 635 -9.46 7.02 61.09
CA THR A 635 -8.98 7.43 59.77
C THR A 635 -8.89 8.96 59.72
N SER A 636 -7.69 9.47 59.44
CA SER A 636 -7.45 10.91 59.30
C SER A 636 -7.21 11.31 57.84
N ILE A 637 -7.59 12.53 57.51
CA ILE A 637 -7.37 13.16 56.20
C ILE A 637 -6.61 14.46 56.41
N LYS A 638 -5.56 14.64 55.61
CA LYS A 638 -4.76 15.84 55.51
C LYS A 638 -4.80 16.32 54.06
N VAL A 639 -5.07 17.61 53.85
CA VAL A 639 -5.07 18.23 52.52
C VAL A 639 -3.98 19.29 52.50
N ILE A 640 -3.19 19.25 51.43
CA ILE A 640 -2.05 20.12 51.18
C ILE A 640 -2.31 20.82 49.84
N LYS A 641 -2.21 22.15 49.80
CA LYS A 641 -2.32 23.01 48.60
C LYS A 641 -0.95 23.66 48.38
N ASN A 642 -0.37 23.52 47.19
CA ASN A 642 0.92 24.13 46.79
C ASN A 642 2.05 23.92 47.83
N GLY A 643 2.07 22.76 48.50
CA GLY A 643 3.03 22.41 49.56
C GLY A 643 2.58 22.72 50.99
N ASP A 644 1.64 23.63 51.20
CA ASP A 644 1.15 24.05 52.51
C ASP A 644 -0.08 23.26 52.98
N GLN A 645 -0.16 22.94 54.28
CA GLN A 645 -1.27 22.17 54.85
C GLN A 645 -2.50 23.05 55.11
N VAL A 646 -3.52 22.92 54.26
CA VAL A 646 -4.79 23.67 54.35
C VAL A 646 -5.85 22.97 55.22
N TYR A 647 -5.79 21.65 55.40
CA TYR A 647 -6.72 20.92 56.28
C TYR A 647 -6.05 19.72 56.98
N PHE A 648 -6.47 19.45 58.22
CA PHE A 648 -6.22 18.19 58.91
C PHE A 648 -7.35 17.86 59.88
N GLY A 649 -7.89 16.64 59.82
CA GLY A 649 -8.98 16.16 60.68
C GLY A 649 -9.30 14.69 60.45
N ARG A 650 -10.38 14.17 61.03
CA ARG A 650 -10.85 12.80 60.74
C ARG A 650 -11.91 12.80 59.65
N VAL A 651 -12.00 11.72 58.87
CA VAL A 651 -13.04 11.58 57.84
C VAL A 651 -14.44 11.64 58.44
N VAL A 652 -14.61 11.11 59.67
CA VAL A 652 -15.87 11.13 60.42
C VAL A 652 -16.28 12.51 60.96
N ASP A 653 -15.42 13.52 60.85
CA ASP A 653 -15.74 14.91 61.26
C ASP A 653 -16.49 15.68 60.15
N LYS A 654 -16.72 15.04 58.99
CA LYS A 654 -17.48 15.53 57.82
C LYS A 654 -18.48 14.46 57.35
N GLU A 655 -19.31 14.78 56.36
CA GLU A 655 -20.22 13.81 55.76
C GLU A 655 -19.47 12.73 54.97
N TYR A 656 -19.84 11.47 55.19
CA TYR A 656 -19.32 10.30 54.49
C TYR A 656 -20.40 9.23 54.37
N ILE A 657 -20.24 8.34 53.39
CA ILE A 657 -21.12 7.19 53.14
C ILE A 657 -20.30 5.91 53.35
N GLY A 658 -20.90 4.89 53.97
CA GLY A 658 -20.26 3.58 54.19
C GLY A 658 -21.18 2.42 53.82
N PHE A 659 -20.65 1.41 53.13
CA PHE A 659 -21.39 0.26 52.60
C PHE A 659 -20.56 -1.04 52.63
N LYS A 660 -21.21 -2.21 52.50
CA LYS A 660 -20.56 -3.52 52.63
C LYS A 660 -20.07 -4.00 51.25
N LEU A 661 -18.83 -4.49 51.18
CA LEU A 661 -18.23 -4.95 49.90
C LEU A 661 -18.41 -6.44 49.61
N SER A 662 -18.70 -7.26 50.63
CA SER A 662 -18.97 -8.69 50.47
C SER A 662 -19.75 -9.21 51.66
N GLU A 663 -20.64 -10.18 51.45
CA GLU A 663 -21.31 -10.85 52.57
C GLU A 663 -20.37 -11.75 53.38
N LEU A 664 -19.37 -12.35 52.71
CA LEU A 664 -18.48 -13.39 53.25
C LEU A 664 -17.49 -12.88 54.31
N VAL A 665 -17.26 -11.56 54.39
CA VAL A 665 -16.28 -10.95 55.31
C VAL A 665 -16.95 -9.79 56.06
N GLU A 666 -17.26 -10.01 57.34
CA GLU A 666 -18.02 -9.04 58.15
C GLU A 666 -17.32 -7.68 58.33
N GLU A 667 -15.99 -7.63 58.31
CA GLU A 667 -15.26 -6.38 58.54
C GLU A 667 -15.01 -5.54 57.29
N ASN A 668 -15.20 -6.03 56.06
CA ASN A 668 -14.73 -5.34 54.84
C ASN A 668 -15.75 -4.32 54.28
N TYR A 669 -15.51 -3.03 54.54
CA TYR A 669 -16.39 -1.92 54.14
C TYR A 669 -15.73 -1.00 53.12
N GLY A 670 -16.57 -0.46 52.24
CA GLY A 670 -16.26 0.66 51.36
C GLY A 670 -16.74 1.97 51.98
N TYR A 671 -15.94 3.03 51.85
CA TYR A 671 -16.23 4.36 52.35
C TYR A 671 -16.07 5.40 51.24
N ILE A 672 -16.96 6.39 51.21
CA ILE A 672 -16.94 7.51 50.26
C ILE A 672 -17.07 8.83 51.01
N PHE A 673 -16.27 9.84 50.65
CA PHE A 673 -16.45 11.24 51.05
C PHE A 673 -16.29 12.17 49.85
N ASP A 674 -16.84 13.37 49.92
CA ASP A 674 -16.78 14.38 48.85
C ASP A 674 -15.63 15.37 49.09
N LEU A 675 -14.82 15.66 48.07
CA LEU A 675 -13.69 16.60 48.17
C LEU A 675 -14.12 18.07 48.31
N LYS A 676 -15.33 18.44 47.87
CA LYS A 676 -15.92 19.78 48.06
C LYS A 676 -16.08 20.17 49.53
N ASN A 677 -16.05 19.19 50.44
CA ASN A 677 -16.08 19.44 51.88
C ASN A 677 -14.73 19.92 52.46
N TYR A 678 -13.65 19.89 51.66
CA TYR A 678 -12.26 20.11 52.07
C TYR A 678 -11.47 21.06 51.14
N ILE A 679 -11.88 21.21 49.89
CA ILE A 679 -11.22 22.03 48.85
C ILE A 679 -12.26 23.01 48.27
N ALA A 680 -11.85 24.24 47.95
CA ALA A 680 -12.74 25.32 47.51
C ALA A 680 -12.09 26.32 46.52
N GLU A 681 -10.82 26.12 46.14
CA GLU A 681 -10.03 27.06 45.34
C GLU A 681 -9.14 26.28 44.36
N ASP A 682 -8.73 26.92 43.26
CA ASP A 682 -7.74 26.38 42.32
C ASP A 682 -6.38 26.11 43.01
N GLY A 683 -5.68 25.05 42.59
CA GLY A 683 -4.32 24.76 43.06
C GLY A 683 -3.84 23.32 42.85
N LEU A 684 -2.58 23.09 43.22
CA LEU A 684 -1.94 21.77 43.25
C LEU A 684 -2.21 21.08 44.59
N TYR A 685 -3.00 20.01 44.55
CA TYR A 685 -3.46 19.31 45.74
C TYR A 685 -2.74 17.98 45.97
N ARG A 686 -2.31 17.76 47.24
CA ARG A 686 -1.92 16.45 47.76
C ARG A 686 -2.79 16.09 48.96
N ILE A 687 -3.52 15.00 48.83
CA ILE A 687 -4.38 14.45 49.89
C ILE A 687 -3.69 13.23 50.49
N GLU A 688 -3.45 13.27 51.80
CA GLU A 688 -2.91 12.15 52.58
C GLU A 688 -4.04 11.60 53.47
N LEU A 689 -4.46 10.36 53.21
CA LEU A 689 -5.48 9.64 53.96
C LEU A 689 -4.81 8.53 54.79
N ASP A 690 -4.64 8.74 56.10
CA ASP A 690 -4.03 7.77 57.01
C ASP A 690 -5.10 6.84 57.60
N ILE A 691 -5.02 5.55 57.27
CA ILE A 691 -5.92 4.51 57.79
C ILE A 691 -5.18 3.64 58.81
N PRO A 692 -5.65 3.57 60.08
CA PRO A 692 -4.96 2.87 61.16
C PRO A 692 -4.50 1.45 60.83
N ARG A 693 -3.18 1.22 60.92
CA ARG A 693 -2.52 -0.06 60.63
C ARG A 693 -2.77 -0.60 59.21
N ILE A 694 -3.11 0.27 58.25
CA ILE A 694 -3.12 -0.02 56.81
C ILE A 694 -2.09 0.86 56.09
N GLY A 695 -1.88 2.09 56.59
CA GLY A 695 -0.92 3.05 56.07
C GLY A 695 -1.60 4.23 55.39
N ILE A 696 -0.78 5.17 54.93
CA ILE A 696 -1.22 6.38 54.24
C ILE A 696 -1.49 6.07 52.77
N ARG A 697 -2.62 6.54 52.25
CA ARG A 697 -2.90 6.67 50.81
C ARG A 697 -2.66 8.12 50.41
N THR A 698 -1.99 8.34 49.28
CA THR A 698 -1.67 9.69 48.79
C THR A 698 -2.26 9.87 47.41
N TYR A 699 -3.05 10.93 47.23
CA TYR A 699 -3.62 11.33 45.95
C TYR A 699 -3.05 12.70 45.56
N LYS A 700 -2.60 12.86 44.31
CA LYS A 700 -2.02 14.09 43.76
C LYS A 700 -2.80 14.49 42.51
N PHE A 701 -3.25 15.74 42.42
CA PHE A 701 -3.94 16.29 41.24
C PHE A 701 -3.87 17.83 41.26
N CYS A 702 -4.16 18.46 40.13
CA CYS A 702 -4.43 19.88 40.02
C CYS A 702 -5.94 20.09 39.93
N TYR A 703 -6.52 20.98 40.74
CA TYR A 703 -7.90 21.43 40.56
C TYR A 703 -7.88 22.83 39.96
N ILE A 704 -8.63 23.00 38.87
CA ILE A 704 -8.89 24.28 38.22
C ILE A 704 -10.40 24.30 37.90
N ASP A 705 -11.16 25.20 38.52
CA ASP A 705 -12.62 25.19 38.38
C ASP A 705 -13.05 25.51 36.94
N GLY A 706 -13.91 24.66 36.37
CA GLY A 706 -14.38 24.84 34.99
C GLY A 706 -13.33 24.61 33.90
N PHE A 707 -12.18 24.00 34.20
CA PHE A 707 -11.14 23.73 33.19
C PHE A 707 -11.64 22.80 32.06
N ASP A 708 -11.68 23.33 30.84
CA ASP A 708 -11.98 22.57 29.63
C ASP A 708 -11.14 23.13 28.47
N TYR A 709 -10.94 22.35 27.42
CA TYR A 709 -10.28 22.82 26.21
C TYR A 709 -10.71 22.03 24.96
N GLN A 710 -10.64 22.68 23.80
CA GLN A 710 -10.92 22.01 22.52
C GLN A 710 -9.93 22.43 21.44
N TYR A 711 -9.36 21.45 20.74
CA TYR A 711 -8.60 21.70 19.51
C TYR A 711 -9.55 21.99 18.34
N ILE A 712 -9.46 23.20 17.78
CA ILE A 712 -10.20 23.60 16.58
C ILE A 712 -9.50 23.01 15.35
N GLY A 713 -10.26 22.27 14.54
CA GLY A 713 -9.80 21.74 13.26
C GLY A 713 -8.90 20.50 13.33
N ALA A 714 -8.84 19.81 14.47
CA ALA A 714 -8.09 18.59 14.70
C ALA A 714 -8.74 17.31 14.08
N PRO A 715 -7.99 16.20 13.91
CA PRO A 715 -6.53 16.11 14.04
C PRO A 715 -5.81 16.94 12.97
N TYR A 716 -4.59 17.35 13.28
CA TYR A 716 -3.74 18.16 12.41
C TYR A 716 -2.92 17.25 11.51
N ILE A 717 -3.43 17.01 10.31
CA ILE A 717 -2.77 16.23 9.26
C ILE A 717 -2.35 17.19 8.16
N PHE A 718 -1.04 17.29 7.90
CA PHE A 718 -0.43 18.17 6.88
C PHE A 718 -0.74 19.66 7.04
N LYS A 719 -0.85 20.13 8.28
CA LYS A 719 -1.07 21.54 8.64
C LYS A 719 0.17 22.09 9.38
N PRO A 720 0.62 23.32 9.09
CA PRO A 720 1.74 23.94 9.78
C PRO A 720 1.34 24.64 11.09
N THR A 721 0.05 24.94 11.29
CA THR A 721 -0.48 25.61 12.50
C THR A 721 -1.63 24.82 13.12
N GLY A 722 -1.78 24.98 14.44
CA GLY A 722 -2.89 24.47 15.24
C GLY A 722 -3.65 25.60 15.92
N ARG A 723 -4.86 25.31 16.41
CA ARG A 723 -5.70 26.25 17.18
C ARG A 723 -6.33 25.55 18.38
N ILE A 724 -6.11 26.06 19.58
CA ILE A 724 -6.71 25.54 20.82
C ILE A 724 -7.63 26.61 21.42
N ALA A 725 -8.80 26.18 21.88
CA ALA A 725 -9.80 27.02 22.53
C ALA A 725 -9.98 26.64 23.99
N PHE A 726 -10.23 27.64 24.83
CA PHE A 726 -10.48 27.51 26.26
C PHE A 726 -11.71 28.36 26.66
N PRO A 727 -12.42 28.02 27.74
CA PRO A 727 -13.35 28.94 28.41
C PRO A 727 -12.68 30.28 28.71
N ARG A 728 -13.46 31.36 28.59
CA ARG A 728 -12.97 32.74 28.72
C ARG A 728 -12.55 33.12 30.14
N GLU A 729 -13.07 32.44 31.16
CA GLU A 729 -12.75 32.69 32.56
C GLU A 729 -11.36 32.16 32.99
N LEU A 730 -10.75 31.26 32.22
CA LEU A 730 -9.46 30.66 32.59
C LEU A 730 -8.29 31.64 32.43
N ALA A 731 -7.42 31.70 33.45
CA ALA A 731 -6.21 32.53 33.48
C ALA A 731 -5.04 31.94 32.66
N ILE A 732 -5.28 31.68 31.36
CA ILE A 732 -4.24 31.20 30.43
C ILE A 732 -3.29 32.34 30.07
N VAL A 733 -1.99 32.12 30.26
CA VAL A 733 -0.93 33.06 29.93
C VAL A 733 -0.18 32.59 28.69
N ALA A 734 -0.28 33.37 27.61
CA ALA A 734 0.44 33.19 26.35
C ALA A 734 1.29 34.44 26.03
N GLU A 735 2.34 34.26 25.22
CA GLU A 735 3.22 35.34 24.76
C GLU A 735 2.70 35.98 23.44
N ASP A 736 1.80 35.28 22.74
CA ASP A 736 1.12 35.70 21.51
C ASP A 736 -0.31 36.18 21.81
N GLU A 737 -0.92 36.94 20.90
CA GLU A 737 -2.28 37.49 21.09
C GLU A 737 -3.36 36.39 21.11
N LEU A 738 -4.09 36.29 22.23
CA LEU A 738 -5.29 35.45 22.35
C LEU A 738 -6.48 36.13 21.63
N ILE A 739 -7.16 35.35 20.79
CA ILE A 739 -8.37 35.77 20.07
C ILE A 739 -9.58 35.45 20.94
N PHE A 740 -10.38 36.46 21.29
CA PHE A 740 -11.59 36.29 22.10
C PHE A 740 -12.85 36.27 21.23
N GLU A 741 -13.60 35.17 21.26
CA GLU A 741 -14.84 34.96 20.52
C GLU A 741 -15.93 34.52 21.52
N ASP A 742 -16.99 35.30 21.69
CA ASP A 742 -18.09 35.06 22.66
C ASP A 742 -17.60 34.68 24.08
N ASP A 743 -17.84 33.44 24.51
CA ASP A 743 -17.50 32.87 25.82
C ASP A 743 -16.19 32.04 25.81
N ILE A 744 -15.41 32.11 24.73
CA ILE A 744 -14.12 31.40 24.58
C ILE A 744 -12.95 32.32 24.22
N GLN A 745 -11.75 31.86 24.57
CA GLN A 745 -10.46 32.41 24.14
C GLN A 745 -9.70 31.37 23.31
N ILE A 746 -9.04 31.81 22.24
CA ILE A 746 -8.41 30.94 21.25
C ILE A 746 -6.96 31.36 21.03
N LEU A 747 -6.04 30.39 21.11
CA LEU A 747 -4.65 30.53 20.72
C LEU A 747 -4.41 29.84 19.37
N GLU A 748 -3.82 30.53 18.40
CA GLU A 748 -3.22 29.93 17.20
C GLU A 748 -1.71 29.78 17.41
N PHE A 749 -1.15 28.64 17.04
CA PHE A 749 0.26 28.31 17.30
C PHE A 749 0.91 27.54 16.14
N SER A 750 2.23 27.68 16.00
CA SER A 750 3.06 26.89 15.08
C SER A 750 3.21 25.45 15.57
N LEU A 751 3.13 24.48 14.65
CA LEU A 751 3.45 23.07 14.89
C LEU A 751 4.92 22.73 14.59
N ASP A 752 5.68 23.68 14.05
CA ASP A 752 7.11 23.54 13.76
C ASP A 752 7.97 24.00 14.95
N GLU A 753 8.68 23.04 15.57
CA GLU A 753 9.58 23.24 16.72
C GLU A 753 10.80 24.11 16.36
N ASP A 754 11.24 24.13 15.09
CA ASP A 754 12.41 24.89 14.61
C ASP A 754 12.05 26.32 14.12
N SER A 755 10.84 26.80 14.41
CA SER A 755 10.37 28.11 13.96
C SER A 755 11.25 29.25 14.48
N ARG A 756 11.95 29.93 13.56
CA ARG A 756 13.01 30.94 13.83
C ARG A 756 12.55 32.21 14.57
N ASN A 757 11.28 32.28 14.97
CA ASN A 757 10.68 33.42 15.67
C ASN A 757 10.66 33.25 17.20
N GLY A 758 11.17 32.13 17.75
CA GLY A 758 11.48 32.00 19.19
C GLY A 758 10.33 31.58 20.12
N ASN A 759 9.07 31.77 19.72
CA ASN A 759 7.89 31.45 20.51
C ASN A 759 7.31 30.04 20.18
N SER A 760 8.13 28.98 20.26
CA SER A 760 7.59 27.62 20.10
C SER A 760 6.97 27.11 21.40
N TYR A 761 5.67 27.27 21.56
CA TYR A 761 4.90 26.56 22.60
C TYR A 761 5.01 25.04 22.44
N VAL A 762 5.23 24.57 21.21
CA VAL A 762 5.40 23.14 20.90
C VAL A 762 6.84 22.73 21.19
N LYS A 763 7.00 21.70 22.01
CA LYS A 763 8.28 21.07 22.32
C LYS A 763 8.07 19.61 22.69
N ASP A 764 8.93 18.72 22.21
CA ASP A 764 8.88 17.28 22.46
C ASP A 764 7.51 16.69 22.04
N HIS A 765 6.94 17.22 20.95
CA HIS A 765 5.59 16.93 20.44
C HIS A 765 4.42 17.23 21.41
N LYS A 766 4.62 18.12 22.38
CA LYS A 766 3.59 18.60 23.31
C LYS A 766 3.46 20.12 23.26
N LEU A 767 2.25 20.64 23.44
CA LEU A 767 2.00 22.09 23.54
C LEU A 767 2.14 22.50 25.01
N ASN A 768 2.93 23.53 25.31
CA ASN A 768 3.20 23.98 26.66
C ASN A 768 2.74 25.42 26.82
N LEU A 769 1.72 25.64 27.66
CA LEU A 769 1.19 26.95 28.03
C LEU A 769 1.40 27.21 29.51
N ARG A 770 1.09 28.43 29.96
CA ARG A 770 1.12 28.80 31.38
C ARG A 770 -0.29 29.08 31.89
N TYR A 771 -0.54 28.79 33.16
CA TYR A 771 -1.76 29.15 33.89
C TYR A 771 -1.38 29.87 35.17
N ASP A 772 -2.10 30.94 35.49
CA ASP A 772 -1.85 31.77 36.67
C ASP A 772 -2.80 31.36 37.80
N PHE A 773 -2.27 30.76 38.87
CA PHE A 773 -2.94 30.83 40.17
C PHE A 773 -2.66 32.21 40.77
N ASP A 774 -3.54 32.72 41.65
CA ASP A 774 -3.49 34.08 42.21
C ASP A 774 -2.12 34.53 42.80
N GLU A 775 -1.21 33.59 43.11
CA GLU A 775 0.17 33.87 43.58
C GLU A 775 1.28 33.06 42.85
N GLU A 776 0.96 32.12 41.93
CA GLU A 776 1.94 31.23 41.28
C GLU A 776 1.56 30.84 39.85
N CYS A 777 2.51 30.94 38.91
CA CYS A 777 2.31 30.57 37.51
C CYS A 777 2.89 29.17 37.20
N ILE A 778 2.04 28.25 36.75
CA ILE A 778 2.37 26.84 36.44
C ILE A 778 2.38 26.53 34.94
N ALA A 779 3.14 25.51 34.54
CA ALA A 779 3.18 25.02 33.16
C ALA A 779 2.13 23.92 32.94
N ILE A 780 1.19 24.17 32.02
CA ILE A 780 0.25 23.16 31.52
C ILE A 780 0.79 22.60 30.20
N GLN A 781 0.99 21.28 30.17
CA GLN A 781 1.38 20.52 29.00
C GLN A 781 0.16 19.80 28.41
N PHE A 782 -0.10 20.04 27.12
CA PHE A 782 -1.17 19.44 26.34
C PHE A 782 -0.61 18.46 25.30
N ASP A 783 -1.33 17.37 25.12
CA ASP A 783 -1.06 16.35 24.13
C ASP A 783 -1.57 16.81 22.76
N LEU A 784 -0.77 16.61 21.71
CA LEU A 784 -1.00 17.20 20.38
C LEU A 784 -1.52 16.16 19.38
N PRO A 785 -2.76 16.30 18.86
CA PRO A 785 -3.35 15.39 17.88
C PRO A 785 -2.84 15.69 16.46
N VAL A 786 -1.53 15.54 16.26
CA VAL A 786 -0.78 15.87 15.03
C VAL A 786 -0.22 14.58 14.44
N LEU A 787 -0.33 14.38 13.13
CA LEU A 787 0.31 13.25 12.46
C LEU A 787 1.76 13.58 12.13
N TYR A 788 2.69 13.06 12.93
CA TYR A 788 4.12 13.05 12.63
C TYR A 788 4.48 11.80 11.82
N TRP A 789 5.33 11.92 10.80
CA TRP A 789 5.80 10.77 10.01
C TRP A 789 7.28 10.88 9.60
N LYS A 790 7.88 9.73 9.26
CA LYS A 790 9.23 9.62 8.65
C LYS A 790 9.47 8.28 7.97
N TYR A 791 10.53 8.13 7.19
CA TYR A 791 10.85 6.91 6.44
C TYR A 791 11.91 6.03 7.09
N ALA A 792 12.81 6.61 7.89
CA ALA A 792 13.79 5.89 8.70
C ALA A 792 13.71 6.26 10.19
N SER A 793 14.07 5.32 11.07
CA SER A 793 14.03 5.51 12.52
C SER A 793 14.93 6.66 13.02
N VAL A 794 16.01 6.96 12.29
CA VAL A 794 16.99 8.03 12.59
C VAL A 794 16.67 9.39 11.95
N GLU A 795 15.64 9.49 11.12
CA GLU A 795 15.22 10.78 10.54
C GLU A 795 14.48 11.64 11.57
N GLN A 796 14.45 12.95 11.32
CA GLN A 796 13.57 13.89 12.01
C GLN A 796 12.10 13.64 11.62
N TRP A 797 11.19 13.99 12.52
CA TRP A 797 9.75 13.88 12.28
C TRP A 797 9.28 14.99 11.34
N ASN A 798 8.38 14.65 10.42
CA ASN A 798 7.76 15.59 9.48
C ASN A 798 6.27 15.74 9.78
N ILE A 799 5.76 16.97 9.70
CA ILE A 799 4.32 17.30 9.77
C ILE A 799 3.71 17.61 8.40
N ASN A 800 4.54 17.98 7.41
CA ASN A 800 4.11 18.35 6.06
C ASN A 800 3.70 17.14 5.22
N LYS A 801 2.90 17.35 4.17
CA LYS A 801 2.52 16.25 3.26
C LYS A 801 3.75 15.65 2.58
N PRO A 802 3.92 14.31 2.55
CA PRO A 802 4.98 13.66 1.79
C PRO A 802 4.86 13.97 0.28
N GLN A 803 5.99 13.97 -0.42
CA GLN A 803 6.01 14.13 -1.87
C GLN A 803 5.62 12.82 -2.57
N ASP A 804 4.96 12.95 -3.73
CA ASP A 804 4.69 11.83 -4.63
C ASP A 804 5.99 11.15 -5.07
N MET A 805 5.97 9.83 -5.23
CA MET A 805 7.20 9.06 -5.49
C MET A 805 7.00 7.93 -6.51
N MET A 806 8.09 7.56 -7.17
CA MET A 806 8.14 6.38 -8.03
C MET A 806 8.09 5.09 -7.20
N ARG A 807 7.42 4.05 -7.71
CA ARG A 807 7.37 2.71 -7.07
C ARG A 807 8.76 2.18 -6.68
N LYS A 808 9.80 2.42 -7.50
CA LYS A 808 11.18 1.99 -7.24
C LYS A 808 11.83 2.71 -6.04
N ARG A 809 11.33 3.87 -5.64
CA ARG A 809 11.83 4.69 -4.51
C ARG A 809 11.04 4.50 -3.21
N LEU A 810 10.06 3.60 -3.16
CA LEU A 810 9.26 3.37 -1.96
C LEU A 810 10.13 2.95 -0.76
N PRO A 811 10.08 3.67 0.38
CA PRO A 811 10.81 3.31 1.59
C PRO A 811 10.22 2.04 2.18
N LYS A 812 11.01 1.18 2.84
CA LYS A 812 10.52 -0.11 3.39
C LYS A 812 9.48 0.04 4.50
N HIS A 813 9.58 1.13 5.26
CA HIS A 813 8.70 1.45 6.37
C HIS A 813 8.27 2.91 6.28
N ILE A 814 7.08 3.21 6.81
CA ILE A 814 6.63 4.57 7.08
C ILE A 814 6.30 4.60 8.57
N TYR A 815 7.14 5.27 9.36
CA TYR A 815 6.96 5.44 10.80
C TYR A 815 5.99 6.59 11.06
N VAL A 816 5.15 6.46 12.08
CA VAL A 816 4.20 7.50 12.50
C VAL A 816 4.20 7.69 14.02
N SER A 817 3.83 8.88 14.47
CA SER A 817 3.72 9.28 15.88
C SER A 817 2.73 10.44 16.04
N GLY A 818 2.32 10.75 17.28
CA GLY A 818 1.31 11.76 17.63
C GLY A 818 0.36 11.29 18.72
N ASP A 819 -0.46 12.19 19.27
CA ASP A 819 -1.56 11.82 20.16
C ASP A 819 -2.82 11.47 19.34
N LEU A 820 -2.82 10.28 18.74
CA LEU A 820 -3.84 9.78 17.81
C LEU A 820 -4.08 8.29 18.06
N ASP A 821 -5.27 7.77 17.76
CA ASP A 821 -5.55 6.32 17.83
C ASP A 821 -4.86 5.60 16.66
N PHE A 822 -3.63 5.22 16.93
CA PHE A 822 -2.81 4.43 16.02
C PHE A 822 -3.17 2.94 16.04
N GLU A 823 -3.78 2.39 17.09
CA GLU A 823 -4.08 0.94 17.17
C GLU A 823 -5.14 0.53 16.14
N SER A 824 -6.10 1.40 15.84
CA SER A 824 -7.09 1.20 14.77
C SER A 824 -6.65 1.73 13.39
N SER A 825 -5.48 2.37 13.31
CA SER A 825 -5.03 3.05 12.08
C SER A 825 -4.56 2.09 10.98
N ILE A 826 -4.92 2.44 9.74
CA ILE A 826 -4.60 1.67 8.52
C ILE A 826 -4.06 2.60 7.44
N MET A 827 -3.17 2.09 6.60
CA MET A 827 -2.89 2.67 5.28
C MET A 827 -3.53 1.81 4.20
N PHE A 828 -4.07 2.41 3.14
CA PHE A 828 -4.74 1.65 2.07
C PHE A 828 -4.62 2.36 0.71
N ILE A 829 -4.82 1.61 -0.38
CA ILE A 829 -4.84 2.17 -1.74
C ILE A 829 -6.31 2.37 -2.13
N SER A 830 -6.73 3.63 -2.30
CA SER A 830 -8.14 3.99 -2.56
C SER A 830 -8.72 3.45 -3.87
N GLN A 831 -7.88 2.84 -4.70
CA GLN A 831 -8.16 2.33 -6.04
C GLN A 831 -8.01 0.80 -6.10
N ALA A 832 -7.91 0.12 -4.95
CA ALA A 832 -7.95 -1.33 -4.86
C ALA A 832 -9.40 -1.86 -4.96
N ASP A 833 -9.57 -3.07 -5.50
CA ASP A 833 -10.88 -3.68 -5.76
C ASP A 833 -11.63 -4.06 -4.47
N ASP A 834 -10.89 -4.21 -3.37
CA ASP A 834 -11.40 -4.27 -2.00
C ASP A 834 -10.42 -3.47 -1.13
N LEU A 835 -10.91 -2.44 -0.44
CA LEU A 835 -10.06 -1.61 0.42
C LEU A 835 -9.39 -2.48 1.50
N GLU A 836 -10.14 -3.45 2.07
CA GLU A 836 -9.66 -4.42 3.07
C GLU A 836 -8.52 -5.32 2.55
N GLU A 837 -8.35 -5.51 1.23
CA GLU A 837 -7.17 -6.22 0.71
C GLU A 837 -5.91 -5.34 0.68
N SER A 838 -6.08 -4.03 0.51
CA SER A 838 -4.97 -3.07 0.48
C SER A 838 -4.61 -2.48 1.84
N GLU A 839 -5.35 -2.84 2.89
CA GLU A 839 -5.13 -2.40 4.27
C GLU A 839 -3.79 -2.92 4.83
N ILE A 840 -2.81 -2.02 4.92
CA ILE A 840 -1.65 -2.17 5.77
C ILE A 840 -2.08 -1.77 7.18
N HIS A 841 -2.20 -2.75 8.08
CA HIS A 841 -2.34 -2.47 9.49
C HIS A 841 -1.03 -1.97 10.09
N ILE A 842 -1.13 -1.11 11.09
CA ILE A 842 0.04 -0.62 11.80
C ILE A 842 0.76 -1.77 12.52
N ASN A 843 2.08 -1.64 12.65
CA ASN A 843 2.91 -2.50 13.46
C ASN A 843 3.59 -1.63 14.53
N GLN A 844 3.83 -2.19 15.72
CA GLN A 844 4.71 -1.55 16.71
C GLN A 844 6.07 -2.25 16.72
N ASP A 845 7.13 -1.47 16.66
CA ASP A 845 8.50 -1.93 16.84
C ASP A 845 8.76 -2.19 18.33
N LYS A 846 9.18 -3.40 18.69
CA LYS A 846 9.29 -3.83 20.09
C LYS A 846 10.50 -3.25 20.83
N ASP A 847 11.53 -2.84 20.09
CA ASP A 847 12.78 -2.37 20.66
C ASP A 847 12.78 -0.84 20.82
N THR A 848 12.07 -0.13 19.93
CA THR A 848 11.94 1.34 19.93
C THR A 848 10.59 1.88 20.38
N GLY A 849 9.55 1.03 20.45
CA GLY A 849 8.18 1.42 20.78
C GLY A 849 7.42 2.15 19.68
N LEU A 850 8.07 2.45 18.54
CA LEU A 850 7.52 3.26 17.46
C LEU A 850 6.51 2.49 16.61
N TYR A 851 5.47 3.20 16.16
CA TYR A 851 4.49 2.68 15.22
C TYR A 851 4.96 2.85 13.76
N TYR A 852 4.69 1.86 12.91
CA TYR A 852 5.06 1.90 11.49
C TYR A 852 4.17 1.04 10.59
N PHE A 853 4.04 1.46 9.34
CA PHE A 853 3.44 0.69 8.25
C PHE A 853 4.54 0.06 7.39
N ARG A 854 4.31 -1.16 6.90
CA ARG A 854 5.20 -1.87 5.98
C ARG A 854 4.75 -1.65 4.54
N SER A 855 5.47 -0.80 3.80
CA SER A 855 5.15 -0.53 2.39
C SER A 855 5.30 -1.76 1.48
N LEU A 856 6.05 -2.78 1.93
CA LEU A 856 6.19 -4.02 1.18
C LEU A 856 4.85 -4.73 0.96
N ASP A 857 3.90 -4.52 1.87
CA ASP A 857 2.61 -5.21 1.88
C ASP A 857 1.65 -4.66 0.80
N ILE A 858 1.86 -3.43 0.30
CA ILE A 858 1.11 -2.89 -0.86
C ILE A 858 1.71 -3.25 -2.23
N ASN A 859 2.90 -3.87 -2.31
CA ASN A 859 3.57 -4.10 -3.60
C ASN A 859 2.75 -4.90 -4.63
N SER A 860 1.84 -5.78 -4.18
CA SER A 860 0.92 -6.52 -5.04
C SER A 860 -0.09 -5.63 -5.79
N PHE A 861 -0.43 -4.47 -5.24
CA PHE A 861 -1.40 -3.52 -5.81
C PHE A 861 -0.74 -2.46 -6.71
N LEU A 862 0.59 -2.33 -6.66
CA LEU A 862 1.39 -1.36 -7.42
C LEU A 862 1.77 -1.89 -8.81
N ASN A 863 0.74 -2.31 -9.56
CA ASN A 863 0.89 -2.86 -10.91
C ASN A 863 1.00 -1.77 -12.00
N ARG A 864 1.54 -2.12 -13.17
CA ARG A 864 1.75 -1.20 -14.32
C ARG A 864 0.48 -0.88 -15.13
N GLU A 865 -0.65 -1.49 -14.78
CA GLU A 865 -1.94 -1.28 -15.45
C GLU A 865 -2.44 0.16 -15.26
N ARG A 866 -2.24 0.73 -14.06
CA ARG A 866 -2.55 2.13 -13.75
C ARG A 866 -1.27 2.97 -13.69
N LEU A 867 -1.37 4.22 -14.11
CA LEU A 867 -0.26 5.16 -14.11
C LEU A 867 0.20 5.51 -12.69
N LYS A 868 -0.76 5.82 -11.82
CA LYS A 868 -0.57 6.15 -10.41
C LYS A 868 -1.49 5.30 -9.53
N ARG A 869 -1.09 5.11 -8.27
CA ARG A 869 -1.88 4.55 -7.17
C ARG A 869 -1.80 5.48 -5.97
N SER A 870 -2.94 5.94 -5.47
CA SER A 870 -3.00 6.91 -4.36
C SER A 870 -3.01 6.19 -3.01
N LEU A 871 -2.02 6.46 -2.16
CA LEU A 871 -1.93 5.91 -0.80
C LEU A 871 -2.64 6.84 0.17
N TYR A 872 -3.56 6.29 0.95
CA TYR A 872 -4.30 7.00 2.00
C TYR A 872 -3.90 6.45 3.37
N ILE A 873 -3.98 7.30 4.39
CA ILE A 873 -3.91 6.91 5.80
C ILE A 873 -5.27 7.18 6.45
N LYS A 874 -5.77 6.23 7.24
CA LYS A 874 -6.96 6.40 8.07
C LYS A 874 -6.53 6.46 9.53
N VAL A 875 -6.89 7.56 10.21
CA VAL A 875 -6.61 7.81 11.63
C VAL A 875 -7.85 8.45 12.26
N ASN A 876 -8.27 8.01 13.45
CA ASN A 876 -9.47 8.50 14.15
C ASN A 876 -10.72 8.58 13.23
N ASP A 877 -10.98 7.51 12.47
CA ASP A 877 -12.02 7.40 11.44
C ASP A 877 -11.97 8.39 10.24
N LYS A 878 -10.97 9.29 10.17
CA LYS A 878 -10.73 10.17 9.02
C LYS A 878 -9.70 9.57 8.07
N SER A 879 -10.02 9.50 6.79
CA SER A 879 -9.10 9.07 5.72
C SER A 879 -8.52 10.28 5.00
N GLU A 880 -7.20 10.44 5.03
CA GLU A 880 -6.46 11.52 4.37
C GLU A 880 -5.52 10.98 3.28
N HIS A 881 -5.35 11.74 2.19
CA HIS A 881 -4.46 11.37 1.08
C HIS A 881 -2.99 11.59 1.48
N PHE A 882 -2.23 10.51 1.62
CA PHE A 882 -0.85 10.53 2.11
C PHE A 882 0.10 10.99 0.98
N PHE A 883 0.23 10.21 -0.10
CA PHE A 883 0.94 10.60 -1.35
C PHE A 883 0.54 9.71 -2.54
N ASP A 884 0.83 10.13 -3.78
CA ASP A 884 0.67 9.27 -4.97
C ASP A 884 1.94 8.47 -5.28
N ILE A 885 1.75 7.18 -5.57
CA ILE A 885 2.78 6.26 -6.06
C ILE A 885 2.67 6.18 -7.58
N THR A 886 3.71 6.57 -8.30
CA THR A 886 3.77 6.41 -9.77
C THR A 886 4.28 5.00 -10.11
N CYS A 887 3.45 4.22 -10.81
CA CYS A 887 3.64 2.78 -11.01
C CYS A 887 4.26 2.40 -12.36
N ARG A 888 4.26 3.31 -13.34
CA ARG A 888 4.98 3.23 -14.62
C ARG A 888 5.47 4.61 -15.02
N SER A 889 6.53 4.70 -15.83
CA SER A 889 7.01 6.00 -16.33
C SER A 889 6.01 6.66 -17.27
N GLU A 890 6.05 7.99 -17.36
CA GLU A 890 5.14 8.80 -18.17
C GLU A 890 5.93 9.72 -19.09
N VAL A 891 5.66 9.69 -20.40
CA VAL A 891 6.14 10.73 -21.32
C VAL A 891 5.17 11.92 -21.22
N ARG A 892 5.65 13.03 -20.68
CA ARG A 892 4.88 14.29 -20.54
C ARG A 892 4.90 15.12 -21.82
N SER A 893 6.01 15.09 -22.56
CA SER A 893 6.15 15.83 -23.81
C SER A 893 7.10 15.12 -24.78
N ALA A 894 6.86 15.29 -26.08
CA ALA A 894 7.66 14.72 -27.17
C ALA A 894 7.89 15.74 -28.29
N GLU A 895 9.02 15.65 -28.99
CA GLU A 895 9.39 16.46 -30.18
C GLU A 895 10.23 15.66 -31.17
N LEU A 896 10.14 16.07 -32.43
CA LEU A 896 10.99 15.60 -33.53
C LEU A 896 11.38 16.80 -34.41
N SER A 897 12.64 16.87 -34.81
CA SER A 897 13.23 17.90 -35.66
C SER A 897 14.33 17.28 -36.53
N GLY A 898 14.86 18.00 -37.51
CA GLY A 898 15.83 17.39 -38.43
C GLY A 898 16.65 18.38 -39.24
N ASP A 899 17.93 18.04 -39.42
CA ASP A 899 18.86 18.75 -40.28
C ASP A 899 18.90 18.09 -41.67
N PHE A 900 18.04 18.58 -42.56
CA PHE A 900 17.93 18.17 -43.97
C PHE A 900 19.16 18.51 -44.83
N ASN A 901 20.22 19.11 -44.27
CA ASN A 901 21.52 19.22 -44.94
C ASN A 901 22.48 18.10 -44.52
N LYS A 902 22.35 17.62 -43.28
CA LYS A 902 23.22 16.58 -42.70
C LYS A 902 22.59 15.19 -42.70
N ASN A 903 21.31 15.08 -43.05
CA ASN A 903 20.53 13.84 -42.97
C ASN A 903 20.49 13.28 -41.55
N VAL A 904 20.02 14.10 -40.60
CA VAL A 904 19.96 13.76 -39.17
C VAL A 904 18.61 14.12 -38.56
N ILE A 905 17.94 13.15 -37.94
CA ILE A 905 16.79 13.34 -37.05
C ILE A 905 17.29 13.62 -35.63
N TYR A 906 16.71 14.63 -35.00
CA TYR A 906 16.80 14.88 -33.56
C TYR A 906 15.42 14.65 -32.94
N GLY A 907 15.37 14.14 -31.71
CA GLY A 907 14.14 14.14 -30.96
C GLY A 907 14.37 14.25 -29.46
N TYR A 908 13.32 14.73 -28.79
CA TYR A 908 13.31 15.05 -27.37
C TYR A 908 12.05 14.51 -26.70
N PHE A 909 12.22 13.92 -25.53
CA PHE A 909 11.18 13.32 -24.70
C PHE A 909 11.39 13.73 -23.24
N ASP A 910 10.43 14.49 -22.70
CA ASP A 910 10.31 14.70 -21.25
C ASP A 910 9.63 13.46 -20.66
N VAL A 911 10.43 12.63 -19.99
CA VAL A 911 9.98 11.37 -19.37
C VAL A 911 10.05 11.48 -17.86
N TYR A 912 8.88 11.49 -17.21
CA TYR A 912 8.76 11.38 -15.78
C TYR A 912 8.92 9.91 -15.36
N GLY A 913 10.15 9.58 -14.96
CA GLY A 913 10.51 8.31 -14.35
C GLY A 913 12.00 8.27 -14.00
N ASP A 914 12.50 7.08 -13.68
CA ASP A 914 13.78 6.90 -12.98
C ASP A 914 14.52 5.66 -13.50
N SER A 915 14.44 5.44 -14.82
CA SER A 915 14.90 4.26 -15.55
C SER A 915 15.73 4.66 -16.77
N GLU A 916 16.36 3.70 -17.43
CA GLU A 916 16.86 3.91 -18.80
C GLU A 916 15.69 3.85 -19.79
N TYR A 917 15.75 4.61 -20.89
CA TYR A 917 14.72 4.62 -21.93
C TYR A 917 15.34 4.50 -23.32
N VAL A 918 14.63 3.85 -24.24
CA VAL A 918 15.00 3.75 -25.66
C VAL A 918 13.80 4.07 -26.56
N VAL A 919 14.08 4.45 -27.81
CA VAL A 919 13.06 4.71 -28.82
C VAL A 919 13.29 3.94 -30.11
N THR A 920 12.19 3.56 -30.76
CA THR A 920 12.17 3.00 -32.11
C THR A 920 11.41 3.96 -33.02
N VAL A 921 12.01 4.30 -34.16
CA VAL A 921 11.49 5.32 -35.08
C VAL A 921 11.06 4.68 -36.40
N GLU A 922 9.84 4.96 -36.84
CA GLU A 922 9.25 4.43 -38.07
C GLU A 922 8.67 5.55 -38.94
N HIS A 923 8.80 5.45 -40.26
CA HIS A 923 8.18 6.33 -41.24
C HIS A 923 7.46 5.53 -42.32
N LYS A 924 6.20 5.85 -42.63
CA LYS A 924 5.36 5.13 -43.61
C LYS A 924 5.27 3.60 -43.39
N GLY A 925 5.48 3.12 -42.16
CA GLY A 925 5.51 1.69 -41.82
C GLY A 925 6.84 0.98 -42.16
N VAL A 926 7.85 1.73 -42.59
CA VAL A 926 9.24 1.29 -42.66
C VAL A 926 9.94 1.74 -41.38
N ARG A 927 10.62 0.82 -40.72
CA ARG A 927 11.39 1.10 -39.51
C ARG A 927 12.75 1.68 -39.89
N ILE A 928 13.11 2.80 -39.28
CA ILE A 928 14.32 3.56 -39.57
C ILE A 928 15.44 3.12 -38.64
N GLU A 929 15.20 3.11 -37.33
CA GLU A 929 16.17 2.71 -36.31
C GLU A 929 15.45 2.12 -35.09
N GLU A 930 16.10 1.19 -34.38
CA GLU A 930 15.61 0.47 -33.20
C GLU A 930 16.44 0.77 -31.95
N ASP A 931 15.81 0.72 -30.78
CA ASP A 931 16.46 0.77 -29.46
C ASP A 931 17.45 1.94 -29.25
N VAL A 932 17.13 3.10 -29.83
CA VAL A 932 17.97 4.31 -29.74
C VAL A 932 17.88 4.88 -28.32
N PRO A 933 18.99 4.97 -27.55
CA PRO A 933 18.94 5.38 -26.16
C PRO A 933 18.61 6.87 -26.01
N LEU A 934 17.64 7.17 -25.13
CA LEU A 934 17.37 8.53 -24.69
C LEU A 934 18.40 8.91 -23.60
N LYS A 935 19.23 9.90 -23.91
CA LYS A 935 20.18 10.52 -22.95
C LYS A 935 19.66 11.90 -22.61
N ASP A 936 19.34 12.14 -21.34
CA ASP A 936 18.75 13.41 -20.89
C ASP A 936 17.50 13.80 -21.72
N GLY A 937 16.67 12.79 -22.02
CA GLY A 937 15.50 12.89 -22.89
C GLY A 937 15.78 13.03 -24.39
N LYS A 938 17.04 13.09 -24.84
CA LYS A 938 17.43 13.44 -26.21
C LYS A 938 17.99 12.24 -26.98
N PHE A 939 17.74 12.16 -28.29
CA PHE A 939 18.34 11.19 -29.21
C PHE A 939 18.65 11.80 -30.60
N GLU A 940 19.53 11.14 -31.35
CA GLU A 940 20.01 11.56 -32.67
C GLU A 940 20.13 10.32 -33.59
N ILE A 941 19.60 10.38 -34.81
CA ILE A 941 19.66 9.31 -35.82
C ILE A 941 20.14 9.89 -37.15
N SER A 942 21.16 9.31 -37.76
CA SER A 942 21.61 9.68 -39.11
C SER A 942 20.90 8.82 -40.16
N CYS A 943 19.99 9.40 -40.94
CA CYS A 943 19.23 8.72 -41.99
C CYS A 943 18.75 9.70 -43.07
N GLU A 944 18.44 9.20 -44.26
CA GLU A 944 17.83 10.03 -45.32
C GLU A 944 16.48 10.58 -44.86
N LEU A 945 16.31 11.91 -44.95
CA LEU A 945 15.17 12.60 -44.37
C LEU A 945 14.05 12.84 -45.38
N GLU A 946 12.85 12.35 -45.06
CA GLU A 946 11.62 12.65 -45.80
C GLU A 946 10.70 13.51 -44.93
N GLN A 947 10.03 14.49 -45.52
CA GLN A 947 9.03 15.28 -44.80
C GLN A 947 7.75 14.45 -44.58
N GLY A 948 7.19 14.49 -43.37
CA GLY A 948 5.92 13.84 -43.05
C GLY A 948 5.81 13.33 -41.61
N ASP A 949 4.84 12.46 -41.35
CA ASP A 949 4.61 11.89 -40.01
C ASP A 949 5.51 10.69 -39.73
N TYR A 950 6.15 10.71 -38.57
CA TYR A 950 6.95 9.62 -38.02
C TYR A 950 6.25 9.06 -36.79
N SER A 951 6.24 7.73 -36.65
CA SER A 951 5.82 7.06 -35.41
C SER A 951 7.06 6.81 -34.57
N VAL A 952 7.09 7.34 -33.35
CA VAL A 952 8.16 7.07 -32.38
C VAL A 952 7.58 6.31 -31.20
N HIS A 953 8.05 5.09 -31.03
CA HIS A 953 7.70 4.21 -29.92
C HIS A 953 8.72 4.41 -28.81
N VAL A 954 8.27 4.66 -27.58
CA VAL A 954 9.14 4.88 -26.41
C VAL A 954 9.02 3.70 -25.47
N TYR A 955 10.16 3.12 -25.08
CA TYR A 955 10.24 1.98 -24.17
C TYR A 955 11.02 2.36 -22.90
N GLU A 956 10.51 1.93 -21.75
CA GLU A 956 11.25 1.90 -20.50
C GLU A 956 12.04 0.59 -20.41
N ILE A 957 13.33 0.70 -20.13
CA ILE A 957 14.19 -0.44 -19.82
C ILE A 957 14.13 -0.71 -18.32
N GLU A 958 13.59 -1.86 -17.94
CA GLU A 958 13.67 -2.38 -16.58
C GLU A 958 14.71 -3.49 -16.48
N GLU A 959 15.65 -3.36 -15.52
CA GLU A 959 16.46 -4.48 -15.07
C GLU A 959 15.55 -5.54 -14.42
N ASP A 960 15.70 -6.81 -14.82
CA ASP A 960 14.95 -7.90 -14.22
C ASP A 960 15.43 -8.21 -12.79
N ASP A 961 14.61 -8.90 -12.00
CA ASP A 961 14.94 -9.34 -10.63
C ASP A 961 16.22 -10.20 -10.53
N SER A 962 16.83 -10.60 -11.65
CA SER A 962 18.11 -11.33 -11.66
C SER A 962 19.34 -10.45 -11.90
N GLY A 963 19.17 -9.20 -12.34
CA GLY A 963 20.27 -8.28 -12.63
C GLY A 963 21.13 -8.68 -13.83
N PHE A 964 20.58 -9.52 -14.72
CA PHE A 964 21.26 -10.01 -15.93
C PHE A 964 20.48 -9.74 -17.21
N ASP A 965 19.20 -9.36 -17.09
CA ASP A 965 18.30 -9.16 -18.21
C ASP A 965 17.65 -7.77 -18.13
N ALA A 966 17.29 -7.24 -19.29
CA ALA A 966 16.67 -5.93 -19.42
C ALA A 966 15.41 -6.06 -20.29
N ILE A 967 14.25 -5.69 -19.74
CA ILE A 967 12.97 -5.76 -20.46
C ILE A 967 12.60 -4.35 -20.91
N ALA A 968 12.56 -4.14 -22.23
CA ALA A 968 11.96 -2.96 -22.83
C ALA A 968 10.43 -3.10 -22.78
N VAL A 969 9.75 -2.17 -22.10
CA VAL A 969 8.28 -2.11 -22.00
C VAL A 969 7.80 -0.81 -22.62
N GLU A 970 6.91 -0.88 -23.61
CA GLU A 970 6.39 0.30 -24.29
C GLU A 970 5.59 1.18 -23.31
N ILE A 971 6.01 2.44 -23.18
CA ILE A 971 5.34 3.44 -22.34
C ILE A 971 4.48 4.42 -23.16
N GLY A 972 4.69 4.48 -24.49
CA GLY A 972 3.81 5.21 -25.40
C GLY A 972 4.28 5.20 -26.85
N VAL A 973 3.36 5.57 -27.76
CA VAL A 973 3.61 5.71 -29.20
C VAL A 973 3.16 7.10 -29.66
N TYR A 974 4.08 7.85 -30.25
CA TYR A 974 3.90 9.27 -30.57
C TYR A 974 4.01 9.48 -32.07
N LYS A 975 2.99 10.08 -32.68
CA LYS A 975 3.05 10.53 -34.07
C LYS A 975 3.55 11.97 -34.10
N LEU A 976 4.75 12.16 -34.63
CA LEU A 976 5.47 13.43 -34.66
C LEU A 976 5.79 13.78 -36.11
N SER A 977 5.43 14.99 -36.55
CA SER A 977 5.65 15.43 -37.93
C SER A 977 7.04 16.05 -38.07
N LEU A 978 7.87 15.50 -38.96
CA LEU A 978 9.15 16.08 -39.35
C LEU A 978 8.93 17.10 -40.48
N ILE A 979 9.50 18.30 -40.36
CA ILE A 979 9.27 19.44 -41.26
C ILE A 979 10.62 20.06 -41.66
N ASP A 980 10.88 20.24 -42.96
CA ASP A 980 12.04 21.00 -43.44
C ASP A 980 11.80 22.50 -43.21
N LEU A 981 12.65 23.11 -42.39
CA LEU A 981 12.61 24.53 -42.07
C LEU A 981 12.76 25.45 -43.29
N ARG A 982 13.19 24.96 -44.46
CA ARG A 982 13.33 25.74 -45.70
C ARG A 982 12.05 25.75 -46.56
N CYS A 983 11.08 24.90 -46.24
CA CYS A 983 9.85 24.73 -47.02
C CYS A 983 8.66 25.58 -46.55
N PHE A 984 8.87 26.58 -45.67
CA PHE A 984 7.81 27.48 -45.19
C PHE A 984 7.51 28.65 -46.15
N GLU A 985 8.02 28.67 -47.39
CA GLU A 985 7.72 29.76 -48.33
C GLU A 985 6.23 29.73 -48.75
N GLY A 986 5.56 30.88 -48.63
CA GLY A 986 4.12 31.03 -48.83
C GLY A 986 3.25 30.61 -47.64
N GLU A 987 3.80 29.90 -46.66
CA GLU A 987 3.04 29.35 -45.53
C GLU A 987 2.61 30.41 -44.50
N THR A 988 1.80 29.95 -43.53
CA THR A 988 1.31 30.77 -42.41
C THR A 988 1.72 30.17 -41.05
N ILE A 989 2.39 30.98 -40.23
CA ILE A 989 2.72 30.66 -38.84
C ILE A 989 1.65 31.22 -37.90
N ASP A 990 0.93 30.35 -37.19
CA ASP A 990 0.01 30.72 -36.11
C ASP A 990 0.75 30.94 -34.77
N ILE A 991 0.42 32.03 -34.07
CA ILE A 991 0.92 32.29 -32.72
C ILE A 991 -0.15 31.88 -31.71
N LYS A 992 0.14 30.84 -30.91
CA LYS A 992 -0.79 30.29 -29.89
C LYS A 992 -0.45 30.68 -28.46
N SER A 993 0.81 30.97 -28.18
CA SER A 993 1.32 31.30 -26.85
C SER A 993 2.60 32.15 -26.96
N ILE A 994 3.01 32.76 -25.86
CA ILE A 994 4.25 33.56 -25.77
C ILE A 994 4.76 33.53 -24.34
N LYS A 995 6.09 33.44 -24.15
CA LYS A 995 6.75 33.50 -22.84
C LYS A 995 6.76 34.95 -22.35
N ASN A 996 6.36 35.19 -21.10
CA ASN A 996 6.33 36.53 -20.50
C ASN A 996 7.73 36.97 -19.99
N ARG A 997 7.85 38.19 -19.45
CA ARG A 997 9.11 38.73 -18.89
C ARG A 997 9.72 37.88 -17.76
N ASN A 998 8.92 37.04 -17.10
CA ASN A 998 9.33 36.13 -16.02
C ASN A 998 9.53 34.69 -16.51
N ARG A 999 9.63 34.47 -17.83
CA ARG A 999 9.79 33.17 -18.51
C ARG A 999 8.62 32.19 -18.36
N GLN A 1000 7.53 32.58 -17.71
CA GLN A 1000 6.33 31.76 -17.62
C GLN A 1000 5.54 31.84 -18.93
N LEU A 1001 5.09 30.69 -19.44
CA LEU A 1001 4.04 30.67 -20.44
C LEU A 1001 2.71 31.05 -19.81
N SER A 1002 1.87 31.68 -20.63
CA SER A 1002 0.49 31.99 -20.29
C SER A 1002 -0.38 31.49 -21.44
N ASP A 1003 -1.48 30.80 -21.12
CA ASP A 1003 -2.50 30.46 -22.10
C ASP A 1003 -3.32 31.72 -22.39
N LEU A 1004 -3.10 32.30 -23.57
CA LEU A 1004 -3.61 33.62 -23.89
C LEU A 1004 -4.93 33.56 -24.64
N SER A 1005 -5.96 34.11 -24.02
CA SER A 1005 -7.29 34.35 -24.60
C SER A 1005 -7.26 35.54 -25.57
N PHE A 1006 -6.44 35.45 -26.62
CA PHE A 1006 -6.31 36.49 -27.64
C PHE A 1006 -7.64 36.93 -28.24
N VAL A 1007 -7.80 38.24 -28.47
CA VAL A 1007 -8.98 38.84 -29.10
C VAL A 1007 -9.22 38.31 -30.54
N GLY A 1008 -8.18 37.81 -31.21
CA GLY A 1008 -8.23 37.18 -32.54
C GLY A 1008 -7.12 36.14 -32.75
N ARG A 1009 -7.13 35.43 -33.88
CA ARG A 1009 -6.06 34.49 -34.25
C ARG A 1009 -4.90 35.28 -34.84
N TYR A 1010 -3.80 35.44 -34.09
CA TYR A 1010 -2.59 36.10 -34.58
C TYR A 1010 -1.77 35.14 -35.44
N CYS A 1011 -1.27 35.63 -36.57
CA CYS A 1011 -0.43 34.85 -37.47
C CYS A 1011 0.52 35.71 -38.31
N ILE A 1012 1.54 35.06 -38.86
CA ILE A 1012 2.46 35.61 -39.86
C ILE A 1012 2.18 34.89 -41.17
N THR A 1013 1.84 35.63 -42.22
CA THR A 1013 1.43 35.10 -43.54
C THR A 1013 2.42 35.50 -44.63
N ASN A 1014 2.38 34.83 -45.79
CA ASN A 1014 3.22 35.15 -46.95
C ASN A 1014 4.72 35.12 -46.62
N LEU A 1015 5.15 34.10 -45.87
CA LEU A 1015 6.54 33.89 -45.52
C LEU A 1015 7.42 33.75 -46.77
N LYS A 1016 8.59 34.39 -46.77
CA LYS A 1016 9.62 34.31 -47.81
C LYS A 1016 10.95 34.00 -47.17
N LEU A 1017 11.60 32.92 -47.63
CA LEU A 1017 12.93 32.55 -47.17
C LEU A 1017 13.92 33.67 -47.54
N ILE A 1018 14.79 34.05 -46.62
CA ILE A 1018 15.85 35.04 -46.85
C ILE A 1018 17.16 34.28 -47.06
N ASP A 1019 17.78 34.39 -48.24
CA ASP A 1019 19.10 33.80 -48.49
C ASP A 1019 20.18 34.68 -47.86
N TYR A 1020 20.77 34.19 -46.77
CA TYR A 1020 21.84 34.85 -46.02
C TYR A 1020 22.99 35.34 -46.91
N ASN A 1021 23.32 34.59 -47.98
CA ASN A 1021 24.45 34.89 -48.86
C ASN A 1021 24.10 35.82 -50.04
N ARG A 1022 22.82 36.12 -50.27
CA ARG A 1022 22.36 36.97 -51.40
C ARG A 1022 21.59 38.21 -50.98
N ASP A 1023 20.68 38.09 -50.01
CA ASP A 1023 19.64 39.09 -49.79
C ASP A 1023 19.98 40.10 -48.68
N ILE A 1024 20.95 39.78 -47.82
CA ILE A 1024 21.31 40.61 -46.65
C ILE A 1024 22.51 41.53 -46.93
N GLY A 1025 23.20 41.38 -48.07
CA GLY A 1025 24.30 42.26 -48.48
C GLY A 1025 23.85 43.72 -48.65
N ASP A 1026 24.45 44.63 -47.87
CA ASP A 1026 24.29 46.10 -47.92
C ASP A 1026 22.90 46.68 -47.56
N GLY A 1027 22.22 46.12 -46.53
CA GLY A 1027 20.98 46.68 -45.99
C GLY A 1027 20.95 46.85 -44.46
N GLU A 1028 19.99 47.65 -43.94
CA GLU A 1028 19.75 47.84 -42.49
C GLU A 1028 19.56 46.50 -41.75
N LEU A 1029 19.02 45.50 -42.45
CA LEU A 1029 18.88 44.10 -42.00
C LEU A 1029 20.22 43.51 -41.51
N TYR A 1030 21.31 43.74 -42.25
CA TYR A 1030 22.66 43.27 -41.94
C TYR A 1030 23.14 43.84 -40.60
N SER A 1031 22.88 45.12 -40.35
CA SER A 1031 23.27 45.78 -39.10
C SER A 1031 22.52 45.25 -37.86
N TRP A 1032 21.33 44.66 -38.06
CA TRP A 1032 20.51 44.05 -36.99
C TRP A 1032 20.76 42.56 -36.79
N ILE A 1033 21.20 41.83 -37.82
CA ILE A 1033 21.52 40.40 -37.74
C ILE A 1033 22.99 40.20 -37.31
N HIS A 1034 23.95 40.93 -37.89
CA HIS A 1034 25.37 40.75 -37.62
C HIS A 1034 25.90 41.59 -36.43
N ASN A 1035 26.83 40.99 -35.67
CA ASN A 1035 27.90 41.66 -34.94
C ASN A 1035 29.19 40.86 -35.23
N PRO A 1036 30.34 41.48 -35.61
CA PRO A 1036 31.49 40.76 -36.15
C PRO A 1036 32.21 39.80 -35.19
N ASP A 1037 31.86 39.77 -33.90
CA ASP A 1037 32.46 38.88 -32.90
C ASP A 1037 31.83 37.46 -32.85
N ASP A 1038 30.59 37.28 -33.35
CA ASP A 1038 29.83 36.01 -33.25
C ASP A 1038 29.91 35.14 -34.54
N ASN A 1039 31.04 35.19 -35.26
CA ASN A 1039 31.14 34.73 -36.66
C ASN A 1039 31.16 33.20 -36.91
N GLN A 1040 30.94 32.34 -35.91
CA GLN A 1040 30.99 30.87 -36.08
C GLN A 1040 29.65 30.12 -35.92
N GLU A 1041 28.60 30.73 -35.37
CA GLU A 1041 27.32 30.03 -35.14
C GLU A 1041 26.18 30.46 -36.08
N MET A 1042 26.25 31.61 -36.76
CA MET A 1042 25.09 32.15 -37.49
C MET A 1042 24.67 31.38 -38.76
N SER A 1043 25.49 30.46 -39.27
CA SER A 1043 25.15 29.66 -40.47
C SER A 1043 24.14 28.54 -40.21
N SER A 1044 23.75 28.28 -38.96
CA SER A 1044 22.68 27.32 -38.60
C SER A 1044 21.29 27.93 -38.49
N PHE A 1045 21.13 29.24 -38.67
CA PHE A 1045 19.85 29.93 -38.56
C PHE A 1045 19.06 29.93 -39.87
N VAL A 1046 17.73 29.82 -39.78
CA VAL A 1046 16.81 29.96 -40.93
C VAL A 1046 15.94 31.20 -40.73
N TYR A 1047 15.89 32.07 -41.74
CA TYR A 1047 15.26 33.39 -41.68
C TYR A 1047 14.11 33.51 -42.68
N TYR A 1048 12.97 34.05 -42.24
CA TYR A 1048 11.83 34.37 -43.09
C TYR A 1048 11.36 35.81 -42.91
N GLU A 1049 11.08 36.52 -44.01
CA GLU A 1049 10.25 37.73 -43.99
C GLU A 1049 8.78 37.35 -44.18
N GLY A 1050 7.86 37.92 -43.39
CA GLY A 1050 6.43 37.72 -43.56
C GLY A 1050 5.59 38.93 -43.14
N GLN A 1051 4.27 38.80 -43.24
CA GLN A 1051 3.30 39.82 -42.81
C GLN A 1051 2.63 39.37 -41.52
N PHE A 1052 2.92 40.06 -40.41
CA PHE A 1052 2.29 39.83 -39.11
C PHE A 1052 0.95 40.56 -39.01
N GLY A 1053 -0.04 39.88 -38.46
CA GLY A 1053 -1.38 40.43 -38.26
C GLY A 1053 -2.28 39.49 -37.47
N PHE A 1054 -3.58 39.73 -37.56
CA PHE A 1054 -4.58 38.85 -36.95
C PHE A 1054 -5.80 38.65 -37.84
N VAL A 1055 -6.40 37.47 -37.75
CA VAL A 1055 -7.69 37.16 -38.36
C VAL A 1055 -8.79 37.55 -37.39
N LYS A 1056 -9.67 38.46 -37.83
CA LYS A 1056 -10.85 38.86 -37.06
C LYS A 1056 -11.88 37.72 -37.01
N ARG A 1057 -12.35 37.36 -35.81
CA ARG A 1057 -13.29 36.23 -35.58
C ARG A 1057 -14.66 36.41 -36.25
N ASP A 1058 -15.10 37.65 -36.48
CA ASP A 1058 -16.41 38.00 -37.05
C ASP A 1058 -16.47 37.92 -38.59
N THR A 1059 -15.33 38.11 -39.26
CA THR A 1059 -15.25 38.35 -40.70
C THR A 1059 -14.28 37.44 -41.43
N GLY A 1060 -13.43 36.69 -40.71
CA GLY A 1060 -12.41 35.81 -41.30
C GLY A 1060 -11.32 36.54 -42.08
N LYS A 1061 -11.32 37.88 -42.11
CA LYS A 1061 -10.33 38.68 -42.84
C LYS A 1061 -9.08 38.87 -42.00
N PHE A 1062 -7.93 38.63 -42.62
CA PHE A 1062 -6.63 38.97 -42.08
C PHE A 1062 -6.42 40.49 -42.11
N VAL A 1063 -6.02 41.05 -40.97
CA VAL A 1063 -5.63 42.45 -40.81
C VAL A 1063 -4.13 42.49 -40.60
N ASN A 1064 -3.39 42.88 -41.63
CA ASN A 1064 -1.94 43.09 -41.55
C ASN A 1064 -1.65 44.29 -40.63
N ILE A 1065 -0.75 44.09 -39.66
CA ILE A 1065 -0.25 45.11 -38.74
C ILE A 1065 1.12 45.63 -39.17
N SER A 1066 2.03 44.71 -39.53
CA SER A 1066 3.46 45.00 -39.71
C SER A 1066 4.14 43.92 -40.56
N LYS A 1067 5.29 44.23 -41.16
CA LYS A 1067 6.25 43.20 -41.58
C LYS A 1067 6.85 42.53 -40.34
N ALA A 1068 7.23 41.26 -40.45
CA ALA A 1068 7.93 40.52 -39.43
C ALA A 1068 9.10 39.73 -40.01
N ILE A 1069 10.19 39.61 -39.24
CA ILE A 1069 11.18 38.55 -39.42
C ILE A 1069 10.85 37.43 -38.44
N VAL A 1070 10.84 36.20 -38.95
CA VAL A 1070 10.88 34.97 -38.14
C VAL A 1070 12.29 34.40 -38.24
N VAL A 1071 12.89 34.07 -37.09
CA VAL A 1071 14.19 33.39 -37.01
C VAL A 1071 13.99 32.06 -36.29
N PHE A 1072 14.40 30.98 -36.94
CA PHE A 1072 14.59 29.68 -36.32
C PHE A 1072 16.05 29.60 -35.87
N ASP A 1073 16.27 29.32 -34.57
CA ASP A 1073 17.59 29.38 -33.96
C ASP A 1073 18.42 28.09 -34.17
N ASN A 1074 17.77 26.95 -34.44
CA ASN A 1074 18.48 25.70 -34.70
C ASN A 1074 17.63 24.72 -35.52
N TYR A 1075 18.24 23.98 -36.46
CA TYR A 1075 17.63 22.80 -37.07
C TYR A 1075 17.19 21.74 -36.02
N LYS A 1076 17.76 21.79 -34.80
CA LYS A 1076 17.39 20.94 -33.66
C LYS A 1076 16.07 21.30 -32.96
N ASN A 1077 15.49 22.49 -33.15
CA ASN A 1077 14.20 22.83 -32.54
C ASN A 1077 13.31 23.62 -33.52
N THR A 1078 12.19 23.03 -33.94
CA THR A 1078 11.24 23.63 -34.89
C THR A 1078 10.06 24.34 -34.21
N ASN A 1079 9.93 24.22 -32.88
CA ASN A 1079 8.80 24.70 -32.08
C ASN A 1079 9.10 25.99 -31.29
N GLU A 1080 10.29 26.57 -31.45
CA GLU A 1080 10.67 27.86 -30.89
C GLU A 1080 11.17 28.78 -32.00
N VAL A 1081 10.65 30.02 -32.02
CA VAL A 1081 10.95 31.01 -33.06
C VAL A 1081 11.05 32.40 -32.47
N LEU A 1082 12.02 33.19 -32.94
CA LEU A 1082 12.13 34.60 -32.61
C LEU A 1082 11.37 35.42 -33.65
N ILE A 1083 10.42 36.23 -33.18
CA ILE A 1083 9.60 37.10 -34.04
C ILE A 1083 9.94 38.57 -33.75
N ASN A 1084 10.40 39.29 -34.78
CA ASN A 1084 10.70 40.71 -34.71
C ASN A 1084 9.81 41.49 -35.70
N LEU A 1085 9.11 42.51 -35.22
CA LEU A 1085 8.23 43.37 -36.03
C LEU A 1085 8.97 44.62 -36.54
N PHE A 1086 8.78 44.97 -37.82
CA PHE A 1086 9.36 46.17 -38.43
C PHE A 1086 8.45 47.39 -38.29
N ILE A 1087 8.82 48.30 -37.40
CA ILE A 1087 8.01 49.49 -37.05
C ILE A 1087 8.94 50.70 -36.95
N ASP A 1088 8.53 51.81 -37.56
CA ASP A 1088 9.26 53.09 -37.59
C ASP A 1088 10.73 52.97 -38.02
N GLY A 1089 11.01 52.08 -38.98
CA GLY A 1089 12.35 51.81 -39.52
C GLY A 1089 13.19 50.84 -38.69
N ILE A 1090 12.64 50.26 -37.61
CA ILE A 1090 13.40 49.45 -36.64
C ILE A 1090 12.69 48.12 -36.38
N TYR A 1091 13.49 47.05 -36.21
CA TYR A 1091 13.00 45.75 -35.75
C TYR A 1091 12.87 45.73 -34.22
N ASN A 1092 11.66 45.45 -33.73
CA ASN A 1092 11.36 45.36 -32.31
C ASN A 1092 10.82 43.97 -31.96
N GLY A 1093 11.21 43.45 -30.79
CA GLY A 1093 10.74 42.15 -30.31
C GLY A 1093 9.24 42.17 -30.04
N LEU A 1094 8.59 41.02 -30.23
CA LEU A 1094 7.17 40.86 -29.93
C LEU A 1094 6.95 40.70 -28.41
N GLU A 1095 6.02 41.46 -27.84
CA GLU A 1095 5.63 41.40 -26.43
C GLU A 1095 4.11 41.25 -26.28
N TYR A 1096 3.68 40.50 -25.26
CA TYR A 1096 2.28 40.44 -24.85
C TYR A 1096 1.96 41.52 -23.80
N SER A 1097 0.84 42.23 -23.99
CA SER A 1097 0.28 43.16 -23.00
C SER A 1097 -0.87 42.48 -22.24
N PRO A 1098 -0.68 42.08 -20.96
CA PRO A 1098 -1.74 41.45 -20.17
C PRO A 1098 -2.99 42.31 -20.04
N ASP A 1099 -2.81 43.61 -19.81
CA ASP A 1099 -3.90 44.57 -19.59
C ASP A 1099 -4.82 44.76 -20.81
N LYS A 1100 -4.34 44.39 -22.01
CA LYS A 1100 -5.04 44.60 -23.29
C LYS A 1100 -5.37 43.31 -24.03
N ALA A 1101 -4.85 42.16 -23.61
CA ALA A 1101 -4.96 40.87 -24.30
C ALA A 1101 -4.51 40.89 -25.79
N ILE A 1102 -3.50 41.70 -26.12
CA ILE A 1102 -2.94 41.83 -27.47
C ILE A 1102 -1.43 41.60 -27.50
N LEU A 1103 -0.95 41.13 -28.65
CA LEU A 1103 0.47 41.16 -29.02
C LEU A 1103 0.80 42.53 -29.59
N GLN A 1104 1.87 43.15 -29.08
CA GLN A 1104 2.34 44.47 -29.46
C GLN A 1104 3.88 44.47 -29.55
N PRO A 1105 4.51 45.51 -30.10
CA PRO A 1105 5.96 45.65 -30.08
C PRO A 1105 6.43 45.98 -28.66
N ASP A 1106 7.57 45.44 -28.22
CA ASP A 1106 8.19 45.86 -26.96
C ASP A 1106 8.55 47.35 -27.04
N ALA A 1107 7.83 48.17 -26.27
CA ALA A 1107 7.99 49.62 -26.24
C ALA A 1107 9.16 50.09 -25.35
N SER A 1108 9.88 49.16 -24.71
CA SER A 1108 11.02 49.51 -23.87
C SER A 1108 12.24 49.89 -24.71
N LYS A 1109 12.89 51.01 -24.35
CA LYS A 1109 14.16 51.45 -24.93
C LYS A 1109 15.35 50.61 -24.42
N MET A 1110 15.18 49.29 -24.34
CA MET A 1110 16.23 48.35 -23.94
C MET A 1110 17.32 48.26 -25.00
N SER A 1111 18.57 48.21 -24.54
CA SER A 1111 19.74 48.00 -25.38
C SER A 1111 19.73 46.61 -26.02
N ARG A 1112 20.47 46.47 -27.14
CA ARG A 1112 20.58 45.21 -27.89
C ARG A 1112 21.14 44.05 -27.04
N TYR A 1113 21.96 44.37 -26.03
CA TYR A 1113 22.52 43.41 -25.07
C TYR A 1113 21.50 42.95 -24.02
N GLU A 1114 20.65 43.86 -23.51
CA GLU A 1114 19.55 43.51 -22.59
C GLU A 1114 18.47 42.68 -23.28
N ARG A 1115 18.21 42.92 -24.57
CA ARG A 1115 17.34 42.07 -25.40
C ARG A 1115 17.93 40.65 -25.57
N LYS A 1116 19.23 40.51 -25.88
CA LYS A 1116 19.93 39.21 -25.90
C LYS A 1116 19.83 38.48 -24.54
N ARG A 1117 20.09 39.16 -23.41
CA ARG A 1117 20.02 38.54 -22.07
C ARG A 1117 18.62 38.11 -21.63
N ARG A 1118 17.54 38.63 -22.24
CA ARG A 1118 16.16 38.20 -21.96
C ARG A 1118 15.79 36.87 -22.60
N ILE A 1119 16.47 36.48 -23.69
CA ILE A 1119 16.11 35.32 -24.50
C ILE A 1119 17.31 34.38 -24.57
N MET A 1120 17.43 33.54 -23.54
CA MET A 1120 18.13 32.25 -23.59
C MET A 1120 17.21 31.23 -22.92
N ILE A 1121 17.08 30.08 -23.56
CA ILE A 1121 16.30 28.93 -23.10
C ILE A 1121 17.23 28.03 -22.29
N ASP A 1122 16.75 27.51 -21.16
CA ASP A 1122 16.88 26.07 -20.93
C ASP A 1122 15.65 25.56 -20.16
N ASP A 1123 15.38 24.27 -20.40
CA ASP A 1123 14.38 23.36 -19.79
C ASP A 1123 13.37 23.96 -18.79
N ASP A 1124 12.15 24.28 -19.29
CA ASP A 1124 10.97 23.44 -18.99
C ASP A 1124 9.67 23.96 -19.64
N LEU A 1125 8.88 22.99 -20.13
CA LEU A 1125 7.43 23.02 -20.35
C LEU A 1125 6.77 24.16 -21.18
N TYR A 1126 6.24 23.72 -22.34
CA TYR A 1126 5.26 24.35 -23.25
C TYR A 1126 5.79 25.22 -24.42
N LYS A 1127 5.36 24.81 -25.63
CA LYS A 1127 5.95 25.09 -26.95
C LYS A 1127 5.11 26.08 -27.76
N ILE A 1128 5.70 26.79 -28.73
CA ILE A 1128 4.93 27.50 -29.76
C ILE A 1128 4.53 26.48 -30.83
N CYS A 1129 3.34 25.89 -30.68
CA CYS A 1129 2.84 24.92 -31.64
C CYS A 1129 2.33 25.62 -32.91
N VAL A 1130 3.22 25.85 -33.89
CA VAL A 1130 2.87 26.32 -35.23
C VAL A 1130 1.96 25.29 -35.91
N LYS A 1131 0.74 25.66 -36.31
CA LYS A 1131 -0.14 24.79 -37.10
C LYS A 1131 -0.12 25.23 -38.56
N ILE A 1132 0.72 24.58 -39.37
CA ILE A 1132 0.80 24.82 -40.82
C ILE A 1132 -0.56 24.49 -41.47
N GLY A 1133 -0.97 25.35 -42.40
CA GLY A 1133 -2.36 25.50 -42.86
C GLY A 1133 -2.83 24.49 -43.91
N GLY A 1134 -2.56 23.20 -43.74
CA GLY A 1134 -3.20 22.13 -44.53
C GLY A 1134 -2.68 21.97 -45.96
N VAL A 1135 -1.73 21.04 -46.13
CA VAL A 1135 -1.54 20.35 -47.42
C VAL A 1135 -2.77 19.48 -47.68
N ARG A 1136 -3.20 19.43 -48.95
CA ARG A 1136 -4.41 18.74 -49.42
C ARG A 1136 -4.06 17.53 -50.26
#